data_AF-A0A3B0YSJ0-F1
#
_entry.id   AF-A0A3B0YSJ0-F1
#
_cell.length_a   1.000
_cell.length_b   1.000
_cell.length_c   1.000
_cell.angle_alpha   90.00
_cell.angle_beta   90.00
_cell.angle_gamma   90.00
#
_symmetry.space_group_name_H-M   'P 1'
#
loop_
_entity.id
_entity.type
_entity.pdbx_description
1 polymer ?
#
loop_
_entity_poly.entity_id
_entity_poly.type
_entity_poly.pdbx_seq_one_letter_code
_entity_poly.pdbx_strand_id
1 'polypeptide(L)'
;AFYQTHYHPSNAVFMTFGDIPVFEHHARIHDKALSHFECLDVHIAVDDEKRYHAPVYVQENYAFDEPGDVGDKTHLVMGWLLGPSINLKEQLEAQLLEGVLLDDSSSPLRRALETTDLGSAPSPLCGLEASNREMSFVCGLEGSRPEHTHAMESLVLDVLQEVADKGIEKSRIEAVLHQLELSQREISGDGYPYGLQLILEGLSCATHRGDPVALLNLDPVLDELRELIHDPDYIPRLVRKLLLDNMHRVHITLVPDTELSARRDEAEAKRLAGLKAQMDKAQTRAVIEQARVLAERQTQQDDPSMLPKVGLEDIPDEMHIASGEQEDLSGLPVSFYPQGTNGLVYQQVVAELPRLDGDLLDAFPCYSYSLAQLGCGGRNYLETQALQSSVSGGISASSSLRSNVGDEQSLKGFFVLSGKALTRNHVELGKLMCDTLESPRFDEHDRIRDLVAQQRAQREQSVTGNGHGLAMLAAASGMSPGAALSHRLRGLVGIRTLKELDDSFTDSGQVKTFAGQLAALHELVRSAPRQFLLISEAERRTQVCEELEQAWAQAQACNDDFTSFEQDSRVNARVREAWVANTQVNFCAKAYKTVPAEHPDAAALTVLAGFLRNGFLHRAIREQGGAYGGGASHDADNAAFRFFSYRDPRLGETLDDFDNAVDWLLSEKHEWRLLEEAILGVISSIDKPASPAGEARDAFFSALHGRTPERRQAVRKRILDVTLDDLKRVGEIYLKPEQASIALITSQASEDACRALGLDIQLL
;
A
#
# COMPACT_ATOMS: atom_id res chain seq x y z
N ALA A 1 -0.61 15.25 -35.18
CA ALA A 1 0.62 14.51 -35.53
C ALA A 1 0.80 13.29 -34.64
N PHE A 2 1.21 13.43 -33.36
CA PHE A 2 1.47 12.29 -32.46
C PHE A 2 0.32 11.28 -32.39
N TYR A 3 -0.92 11.75 -32.14
CA TYR A 3 -2.12 10.92 -32.10
C TYR A 3 -2.31 10.07 -33.37
N GLN A 4 -2.15 10.67 -34.54
CA GLN A 4 -2.42 10.00 -35.83
C GLN A 4 -1.46 8.84 -36.10
N THR A 5 -0.22 8.90 -35.59
CA THR A 5 0.75 7.83 -35.78
C THR A 5 0.71 6.80 -34.64
N HIS A 6 0.62 7.22 -33.38
CA HIS A 6 0.79 6.33 -32.23
C HIS A 6 -0.50 5.64 -31.76
N TYR A 7 -1.67 6.27 -31.98
CA TYR A 7 -2.98 5.70 -31.62
C TYR A 7 -3.61 4.93 -32.80
N HIS A 8 -2.85 4.68 -33.86
CA HIS A 8 -3.28 3.86 -34.99
C HIS A 8 -3.33 2.37 -34.58
N PRO A 9 -4.36 1.59 -34.98
CA PRO A 9 -4.49 0.20 -34.52
C PRO A 9 -3.35 -0.75 -34.90
N SER A 10 -2.62 -0.49 -35.99
CA SER A 10 -1.38 -1.22 -36.34
C SER A 10 -0.27 -1.14 -35.26
N ASN A 11 -0.39 -0.20 -34.32
CA ASN A 11 0.50 -0.01 -33.17
C ASN A 11 -0.18 -0.34 -31.83
N ALA A 12 -1.43 -0.81 -31.84
CA ALA A 12 -2.17 -1.10 -30.62
C ALA A 12 -1.95 -2.55 -30.16
N VAL A 13 -1.88 -2.74 -28.84
CA VAL A 13 -1.95 -4.05 -28.20
C VAL A 13 -3.30 -4.15 -27.50
N PHE A 14 -4.09 -5.18 -27.84
CA PHE A 14 -5.36 -5.47 -27.18
C PHE A 14 -5.17 -6.67 -26.25
N MET A 15 -5.42 -6.48 -24.95
CA MET A 15 -5.34 -7.53 -23.94
C MET A 15 -6.68 -7.58 -23.21
N THR A 16 -7.24 -8.79 -23.06
CA THR A 16 -8.53 -9.03 -22.40
C THR A 16 -8.39 -10.17 -21.42
N PHE A 17 -9.06 -10.07 -20.28
CA PHE A 17 -9.13 -11.12 -19.26
C PHE A 17 -10.59 -11.30 -18.84
N GLY A 18 -11.02 -12.55 -18.65
CA GLY A 18 -12.35 -12.89 -18.20
C GLY A 18 -12.90 -14.14 -18.87
N ASP A 19 -14.17 -14.41 -18.62
CA ASP A 19 -14.92 -15.57 -19.13
C ASP A 19 -15.78 -15.24 -20.37
N ILE A 20 -15.85 -13.96 -20.77
CA ILE A 20 -16.50 -13.55 -22.03
C ILE A 20 -15.79 -14.24 -23.21
N PRO A 21 -16.52 -14.92 -24.11
CA PRO A 21 -15.92 -15.58 -25.24
C PRO A 21 -15.10 -14.62 -26.12
N VAL A 22 -13.84 -14.99 -26.39
CA VAL A 22 -12.88 -14.12 -27.09
C VAL A 22 -13.39 -13.59 -28.45
N PHE A 23 -14.20 -14.38 -29.16
CA PHE A 23 -14.74 -13.98 -30.46
C PHE A 23 -15.70 -12.77 -30.35
N GLU A 24 -16.37 -12.58 -29.20
CA GLU A 24 -17.25 -11.42 -28.97
C GLU A 24 -16.44 -10.13 -28.84
N HIS A 25 -15.30 -10.18 -28.13
CA HIS A 25 -14.36 -9.07 -28.07
C HIS A 25 -13.83 -8.73 -29.45
N HIS A 26 -13.38 -9.72 -30.22
CA HIS A 26 -12.85 -9.52 -31.56
C HIS A 26 -13.87 -8.87 -32.50
N ALA A 27 -15.12 -9.35 -32.49
CA ALA A 27 -16.19 -8.76 -33.30
C ALA A 27 -16.44 -7.29 -32.94
N ARG A 28 -16.56 -6.97 -31.64
CA ARG A 28 -16.78 -5.59 -31.18
C ARG A 28 -15.62 -4.66 -31.53
N ILE A 29 -14.38 -5.09 -31.33
CA ILE A 29 -13.18 -4.31 -31.64
C ILE A 29 -13.09 -4.06 -33.16
N HIS A 30 -13.42 -5.06 -33.97
CA HIS A 30 -13.45 -4.93 -35.42
C HIS A 30 -14.53 -3.94 -35.89
N ASP A 31 -15.78 -4.18 -35.50
CA ASP A 31 -16.94 -3.43 -36.00
C ASP A 31 -16.93 -1.97 -35.56
N LYS A 32 -16.45 -1.67 -34.35
CA LYS A 32 -16.46 -0.31 -33.79
C LYS A 32 -15.19 0.49 -34.06
N ALA A 33 -14.07 -0.17 -34.36
CA ALA A 33 -12.78 0.50 -34.52
C ALA A 33 -12.02 0.00 -35.74
N LEU A 34 -11.54 -1.25 -35.76
CA LEU A 34 -10.52 -1.68 -36.74
C LEU A 34 -10.99 -1.61 -38.20
N SER A 35 -12.27 -1.83 -38.46
CA SER A 35 -12.86 -1.77 -39.81
C SER A 35 -12.79 -0.38 -40.47
N HIS A 36 -12.51 0.66 -39.69
CA HIS A 36 -12.36 2.04 -40.17
C HIS A 36 -10.92 2.43 -40.53
N PHE A 37 -9.97 1.51 -40.40
CA PHE A 37 -8.55 1.77 -40.63
C PHE A 37 -7.97 0.86 -41.72
N GLU A 38 -7.01 1.40 -42.46
CA GLU A 38 -6.11 0.62 -43.32
C GLU A 38 -4.79 0.39 -42.58
N CYS A 39 -3.98 -0.58 -43.02
CA CYS A 39 -2.69 -0.83 -42.38
C CYS A 39 -1.76 0.39 -42.51
N LEU A 40 -1.14 0.79 -41.40
CA LEU A 40 -0.13 1.86 -41.40
C LEU A 40 1.21 1.32 -41.89
N ASP A 41 1.80 1.97 -42.90
CA ASP A 41 3.12 1.62 -43.47
C ASP A 41 4.29 2.21 -42.65
N VAL A 42 4.12 2.30 -41.33
CA VAL A 42 5.14 2.84 -40.41
C VAL A 42 5.35 1.83 -39.30
N HIS A 43 6.57 1.34 -39.17
CA HIS A 43 6.96 0.50 -38.05
C HIS A 43 7.32 1.36 -36.84
N ILE A 44 6.50 1.29 -35.80
CA ILE A 44 6.75 1.96 -34.52
C ILE A 44 7.34 0.93 -33.56
N ALA A 45 8.58 1.12 -33.16
CA ALA A 45 9.26 0.30 -32.17
C ALA A 45 10.33 1.14 -31.47
N VAL A 46 10.68 0.72 -30.26
CA VAL A 46 11.89 1.19 -29.57
C VAL A 46 13.03 0.30 -30.04
N ASP A 47 14.15 0.87 -30.48
CA ASP A 47 15.34 0.11 -30.88
C ASP A 47 16.22 -0.22 -29.66
N ASP A 48 17.14 -1.17 -29.82
CA ASP A 48 18.12 -1.48 -28.77
C ASP A 48 19.07 -0.30 -28.55
N GLU A 49 19.46 -0.08 -27.29
CA GLU A 49 20.34 1.02 -26.93
C GLU A 49 21.78 0.74 -27.39
N LYS A 50 22.47 1.82 -27.80
CA LYS A 50 23.84 1.73 -28.30
C LYS A 50 24.78 1.36 -27.16
N ARG A 51 25.45 0.22 -27.29
CA ARG A 51 26.40 -0.26 -26.28
C ARG A 51 27.59 0.68 -26.09
N TYR A 52 27.91 0.97 -24.82
CA TYR A 52 29.16 1.64 -24.48
C TYR A 52 30.31 0.63 -24.35
N HIS A 53 31.49 1.07 -24.74
CA HIS A 53 32.73 0.29 -24.65
C HIS A 53 33.63 0.75 -23.49
N ALA A 54 33.18 1.75 -22.72
CA ALA A 54 33.80 2.25 -21.51
C ALA A 54 32.73 2.89 -20.62
N PRO A 55 32.91 2.88 -19.28
CA PRO A 55 31.99 3.55 -18.37
C PRO A 55 31.86 5.05 -18.63
N VAL A 56 30.68 5.60 -18.41
CA VAL A 56 30.36 7.03 -18.52
C VAL A 56 30.15 7.63 -17.14
N TYR A 57 30.64 8.85 -16.91
CA TYR A 57 30.49 9.58 -15.65
C TYR A 57 29.73 10.89 -15.91
N VAL A 58 28.67 11.10 -15.15
CA VAL A 58 27.78 12.26 -15.24
C VAL A 58 27.66 12.89 -13.87
N GLN A 59 27.83 14.20 -13.79
CA GLN A 59 27.56 14.98 -12.59
C GLN A 59 26.53 16.06 -12.91
N GLU A 60 25.43 16.08 -12.17
CA GLU A 60 24.29 16.99 -12.36
C GLU A 60 23.84 17.57 -11.02
N ASN A 61 23.01 18.61 -11.06
CA ASN A 61 22.45 19.26 -9.87
C ASN A 61 20.96 18.99 -9.71
N TYR A 62 20.51 18.87 -8.45
CA TYR A 62 19.09 18.83 -8.10
C TYR A 62 18.72 19.95 -7.12
N ALA A 63 17.44 20.33 -7.11
CA ALA A 63 16.96 21.39 -6.23
C ALA A 63 16.84 20.89 -4.79
N PHE A 64 17.38 21.64 -3.84
CA PHE A 64 17.31 21.34 -2.42
C PHE A 64 16.78 22.55 -1.65
N ASP A 65 15.49 22.53 -1.32
CA ASP A 65 14.77 23.66 -0.74
C ASP A 65 14.60 23.56 0.80
N GLU A 66 15.20 22.54 1.42
CA GLU A 66 15.17 22.39 2.88
C GLU A 66 16.22 23.28 3.57
N PRO A 67 15.88 23.94 4.70
CA PRO A 67 16.84 24.71 5.47
C PRO A 67 17.84 23.80 6.19
N GLY A 68 19.14 23.95 5.92
CA GLY A 68 20.19 23.17 6.59
C GLY A 68 21.53 23.13 5.85
N ASP A 69 22.45 22.30 6.35
CA ASP A 69 23.69 21.97 5.65
C ASP A 69 23.41 20.99 4.49
N VAL A 70 24.02 21.27 3.33
CA VAL A 70 23.87 20.51 2.08
C VAL A 70 25.03 19.56 1.82
N GLY A 71 26.11 19.63 2.62
CA GLY A 71 27.35 18.89 2.36
C GLY A 71 27.14 17.40 2.15
N ASP A 72 26.29 16.77 2.98
CA ASP A 72 26.05 15.32 2.98
C ASP A 72 24.68 14.98 2.36
N LYS A 73 24.35 15.61 1.23
CA LYS A 73 23.08 15.39 0.50
C LYS A 73 23.28 15.01 -0.97
N THR A 74 24.48 14.58 -1.36
CA THR A 74 24.76 14.09 -2.73
C THR A 74 24.26 12.66 -2.88
N HIS A 75 23.68 12.34 -4.04
CA HIS A 75 23.40 10.95 -4.44
C HIS A 75 24.49 10.45 -5.37
N LEU A 76 25.02 9.26 -5.09
CA LEU A 76 26.01 8.57 -5.90
C LEU A 76 25.41 7.28 -6.42
N VAL A 77 25.13 7.18 -7.71
CA VAL A 77 24.42 6.04 -8.30
C VAL A 77 25.20 5.50 -9.49
N MET A 78 25.26 4.18 -9.62
CA MET A 78 25.85 3.48 -10.74
C MET A 78 24.85 2.48 -11.31
N GLY A 79 24.73 2.45 -12.64
CA GLY A 79 23.82 1.55 -13.35
C GLY A 79 24.51 0.80 -14.49
N TRP A 80 24.06 -0.42 -14.76
CA TRP A 80 24.46 -1.26 -15.88
C TRP A 80 23.27 -1.52 -16.78
N LEU A 81 23.45 -1.34 -18.09
CA LEU A 81 22.49 -1.83 -19.07
C LEU A 81 22.68 -3.33 -19.27
N LEU A 82 21.62 -4.11 -19.14
CA LEU A 82 21.61 -5.56 -19.26
C LEU A 82 21.00 -6.01 -20.59
N GLY A 83 20.48 -7.24 -20.62
CA GLY A 83 19.79 -7.83 -21.78
C GLY A 83 18.34 -7.36 -21.93
N PRO A 84 17.66 -7.82 -23.01
CA PRO A 84 16.28 -7.46 -23.30
C PRO A 84 15.31 -7.98 -22.22
N SER A 85 14.33 -7.16 -21.83
CA SER A 85 13.31 -7.53 -20.84
C SER A 85 12.31 -8.59 -21.34
N ILE A 86 12.21 -8.77 -22.66
CA ILE A 86 11.29 -9.74 -23.28
C ILE A 86 11.77 -11.19 -23.20
N ASN A 87 12.97 -11.44 -22.67
CA ASN A 87 13.51 -12.78 -22.45
C ASN A 87 13.33 -13.18 -20.99
N LEU A 88 12.33 -14.02 -20.71
CA LEU A 88 11.99 -14.45 -19.35
C LEU A 88 13.17 -15.07 -18.61
N LYS A 89 14.01 -15.87 -19.29
CA LYS A 89 15.18 -16.46 -18.64
C LYS A 89 16.19 -15.41 -18.22
N GLU A 90 16.56 -14.50 -19.11
CA GLU A 90 17.50 -13.42 -18.78
C GLU A 90 16.94 -12.51 -17.67
N GLN A 91 15.62 -12.29 -17.66
CA GLN A 91 14.94 -11.54 -16.61
C GLN A 91 15.01 -12.25 -15.25
N LEU A 92 14.68 -13.53 -15.17
CA LEU A 92 14.76 -14.30 -13.92
C LEU A 92 16.23 -14.49 -13.47
N GLU A 93 17.19 -14.61 -14.39
CA GLU A 93 18.63 -14.59 -14.07
C GLU A 93 19.06 -13.26 -13.43
N ALA A 94 18.59 -12.13 -13.98
CA ALA A 94 18.87 -10.81 -13.45
C ALA A 94 18.20 -10.57 -12.08
N GLN A 95 16.95 -11.04 -11.90
CA GLN A 95 16.24 -10.97 -10.61
C GLN A 95 16.89 -11.85 -9.55
N LEU A 96 17.31 -13.07 -9.90
CA LEU A 96 18.06 -13.94 -9.00
C LEU A 96 19.39 -13.28 -8.57
N LEU A 97 20.11 -12.67 -9.52
CA LEU A 97 21.35 -11.97 -9.23
C LEU A 97 21.13 -10.75 -8.34
N GLU A 98 20.07 -9.98 -8.60
CA GLU A 98 19.68 -8.84 -7.78
C GLU A 98 19.38 -9.27 -6.35
N GLY A 99 18.56 -10.31 -6.16
CA GLY A 99 18.26 -10.82 -4.83
C GLY A 99 19.50 -11.31 -4.08
N VAL A 100 20.40 -12.01 -4.77
CA VAL A 100 21.68 -12.45 -4.18
C VAL A 100 22.55 -11.28 -3.73
N LEU A 101 22.54 -10.15 -4.45
CA LEU A 101 23.41 -9.01 -4.18
C LEU A 101 22.79 -7.97 -3.24
N LEU A 102 21.47 -7.77 -3.28
CA LEU A 102 20.80 -6.61 -2.70
C LEU A 102 19.61 -6.89 -1.76
N ASP A 103 19.05 -8.11 -1.73
CA ASP A 103 17.74 -8.41 -1.08
C ASP A 103 17.67 -8.03 0.41
N ASP A 104 18.67 -8.41 1.21
CA ASP A 104 18.70 -8.13 2.65
C ASP A 104 20.05 -7.57 3.13
N SER A 105 20.11 -7.12 4.39
CA SER A 105 21.34 -6.57 5.00
C SER A 105 22.49 -7.57 5.10
N SER A 106 22.25 -8.86 4.88
CA SER A 106 23.31 -9.85 4.77
C SER A 106 23.84 -9.96 3.35
N SER A 107 23.13 -9.44 2.33
CA SER A 107 23.54 -9.46 0.92
C SER A 107 24.84 -8.69 0.73
N PRO A 108 25.82 -9.22 -0.01
CA PRO A 108 27.19 -8.71 -0.02
C PRO A 108 27.25 -7.25 -0.45
N LEU A 109 26.51 -6.88 -1.52
CA LEU A 109 26.49 -5.50 -1.99
C LEU A 109 25.65 -4.60 -1.08
N ARG A 110 24.48 -5.07 -0.62
CA ARG A 110 23.65 -4.33 0.35
C ARG A 110 24.43 -3.99 1.61
N ARG A 111 25.06 -4.99 2.23
CA ARG A 111 25.89 -4.85 3.42
C ARG A 111 27.01 -3.83 3.21
N ALA A 112 27.71 -3.89 2.08
CA ALA A 112 28.79 -2.95 1.78
C ALA A 112 28.28 -1.51 1.69
N LEU A 113 27.11 -1.30 1.06
CA LEU A 113 26.47 0.01 0.95
C LEU A 113 25.89 0.52 2.28
N GLU A 114 25.41 -0.38 3.15
CA GLU A 114 24.85 0.00 4.47
C GLU A 114 25.93 0.30 5.52
N THR A 115 27.14 -0.28 5.38
CA THR A 115 28.20 -0.20 6.41
C THR A 115 29.36 0.72 6.05
N THR A 116 29.35 1.30 4.85
CA THR A 116 30.38 2.25 4.40
C THR A 116 30.21 3.63 5.04
N ASP A 117 31.32 4.33 5.24
CA ASP A 117 31.38 5.74 5.67
C ASP A 117 31.26 6.73 4.49
N LEU A 118 31.13 6.23 3.26
CA LEU A 118 31.05 7.04 2.05
C LEU A 118 29.69 7.73 1.87
N GLY A 119 28.64 7.29 2.56
CA GLY A 119 27.29 7.85 2.46
C GLY A 119 26.46 7.52 3.69
N SER A 120 25.22 8.01 3.74
CA SER A 120 24.33 7.82 4.89
C SER A 120 23.50 6.55 4.80
N ALA A 121 23.09 6.16 3.58
CA ALA A 121 22.28 4.98 3.32
C ALA A 121 22.44 4.51 1.86
N PRO A 122 22.09 3.25 1.54
CA PRO A 122 21.90 2.82 0.16
C PRO A 122 20.84 3.69 -0.56
N SER A 123 21.08 3.97 -1.83
CA SER A 123 20.11 4.70 -2.66
C SER A 123 18.78 3.94 -2.75
N PRO A 124 17.62 4.62 -2.71
CA PRO A 124 16.31 3.99 -2.95
C PRO A 124 16.16 3.46 -4.38
N LEU A 125 17.08 3.79 -5.29
CA LEU A 125 17.13 3.28 -6.66
C LEU A 125 17.88 1.94 -6.79
N CYS A 126 18.48 1.42 -5.71
CA CYS A 126 19.16 0.12 -5.76
C CYS A 126 18.17 -1.00 -6.15
N GLY A 127 18.52 -1.81 -7.15
CA GLY A 127 17.71 -2.95 -7.60
C GLY A 127 17.76 -3.17 -9.11
N LEU A 128 16.74 -3.86 -9.63
CA LEU A 128 16.56 -4.16 -11.05
C LEU A 128 15.36 -3.38 -11.63
N GLU A 129 15.60 -2.63 -12.70
CA GLU A 129 14.55 -2.05 -13.54
C GLU A 129 14.35 -2.92 -14.79
N ALA A 130 13.21 -3.61 -14.87
CA ALA A 130 12.91 -4.58 -15.92
C ALA A 130 11.78 -4.15 -16.87
N SER A 131 11.20 -2.96 -16.71
CA SER A 131 10.05 -2.51 -17.50
C SER A 131 10.44 -1.87 -18.84
N ASN A 132 11.67 -1.39 -18.98
CA ASN A 132 12.23 -0.85 -20.22
C ASN A 132 12.49 -1.95 -21.27
N ARG A 133 12.77 -1.57 -22.53
CA ARG A 133 13.13 -2.53 -23.60
C ARG A 133 14.31 -3.43 -23.22
N GLU A 134 15.30 -2.83 -22.54
CA GLU A 134 16.46 -3.52 -22.00
C GLU A 134 16.53 -3.21 -20.51
N MET A 135 16.81 -4.24 -19.72
CA MET A 135 16.81 -4.13 -18.26
C MET A 135 18.01 -3.31 -17.79
N SER A 136 17.94 -2.75 -16.59
CA SER A 136 19.09 -2.14 -15.93
C SER A 136 19.21 -2.54 -14.47
N PHE A 137 20.42 -2.87 -14.04
CA PHE A 137 20.76 -3.07 -12.64
C PHE A 137 21.38 -1.78 -12.08
N VAL A 138 20.90 -1.32 -10.93
CA VAL A 138 21.30 -0.04 -10.33
C VAL A 138 21.71 -0.26 -8.88
N CYS A 139 22.76 0.43 -8.43
CA CYS A 139 23.15 0.47 -7.01
C CYS A 139 23.84 1.80 -6.68
N GLY A 140 23.93 2.15 -5.40
CA GLY A 140 24.56 3.39 -4.98
C GLY A 140 24.22 3.82 -3.57
N LEU A 141 24.55 5.07 -3.24
CA LEU A 141 24.38 5.69 -1.93
C LEU A 141 23.61 7.01 -2.05
N GLU A 142 22.89 7.35 -0.98
CA GLU A 142 22.40 8.70 -0.71
C GLU A 142 23.05 9.28 0.55
N GLY A 143 22.93 10.60 0.70
CA GLY A 143 23.52 11.31 1.83
C GLY A 143 25.05 11.27 1.83
N SER A 144 25.66 11.56 0.67
CA SER A 144 27.09 11.48 0.41
C SER A 144 27.67 12.83 -0.05
N ARG A 145 28.93 12.83 -0.52
CA ARG A 145 29.66 13.95 -1.08
C ARG A 145 30.19 13.65 -2.49
N PRO A 146 30.36 14.65 -3.38
CA PRO A 146 30.82 14.42 -4.75
C PRO A 146 32.23 13.80 -4.83
N GLU A 147 33.11 14.06 -3.87
CA GLU A 147 34.45 13.48 -3.80
C GLU A 147 34.45 11.95 -3.60
N HIS A 148 33.35 11.36 -3.12
CA HIS A 148 33.26 9.94 -2.84
C HIS A 148 32.89 9.09 -4.07
N THR A 149 32.58 9.67 -5.23
CA THR A 149 32.13 8.95 -6.43
C THR A 149 33.03 7.77 -6.82
N HIS A 150 34.35 7.98 -6.90
CA HIS A 150 35.29 6.92 -7.32
C HIS A 150 35.55 5.90 -6.21
N ALA A 151 35.46 6.32 -4.95
CA ALA A 151 35.59 5.42 -3.81
C ALA A 151 34.38 4.47 -3.73
N MET A 152 33.17 5.00 -3.97
CA MET A 152 31.94 4.21 -4.06
C MET A 152 32.03 3.21 -5.21
N GLU A 153 32.52 3.64 -6.39
CA GLU A 153 32.73 2.72 -7.51
C GLU A 153 33.65 1.56 -7.15
N SER A 154 34.80 1.87 -6.54
CA SER A 154 35.79 0.86 -6.17
C SER A 154 35.20 -0.14 -5.16
N LEU A 155 34.46 0.36 -4.15
CA LEU A 155 33.75 -0.48 -3.18
C LEU A 155 32.80 -1.47 -3.87
N VAL A 156 31.97 -0.99 -4.79
CA VAL A 156 31.00 -1.84 -5.50
C VAL A 156 31.72 -2.89 -6.34
N LEU A 157 32.73 -2.51 -7.12
CA LEU A 157 33.45 -3.45 -7.99
C LEU A 157 34.25 -4.48 -7.20
N ASP A 158 34.85 -4.09 -6.07
CA ASP A 158 35.58 -5.01 -5.20
C ASP A 158 34.65 -6.07 -4.61
N VAL A 159 33.44 -5.68 -4.20
CA VAL A 159 32.42 -6.63 -3.72
C VAL A 159 31.98 -7.58 -4.83
N LEU A 160 31.71 -7.06 -6.03
CA LEU A 160 31.33 -7.90 -7.17
C LEU A 160 32.46 -8.88 -7.53
N GLN A 161 33.72 -8.44 -7.48
CA GLN A 161 34.89 -9.29 -7.70
C GLN A 161 35.00 -10.38 -6.62
N GLU A 162 34.77 -10.04 -5.35
CA GLU A 162 34.75 -11.02 -4.26
C GLU A 162 33.67 -12.10 -4.48
N VAL A 163 32.45 -11.69 -4.86
CA VAL A 163 31.36 -12.64 -5.17
C VAL A 163 31.73 -13.51 -6.36
N ALA A 164 32.36 -12.95 -7.39
CA ALA A 164 32.81 -13.68 -8.56
C ALA A 164 33.90 -14.71 -8.21
N ASP A 165 34.80 -14.41 -7.28
CA ASP A 165 35.94 -15.27 -6.96
C ASP A 165 35.65 -16.31 -5.88
N LYS A 166 34.81 -15.98 -4.89
CA LYS A 166 34.50 -16.84 -3.75
C LYS A 166 33.14 -17.55 -3.86
N GLY A 167 32.25 -17.04 -4.71
CA GLY A 167 30.87 -17.49 -4.79
C GLY A 167 30.03 -17.09 -3.57
N ILE A 168 28.83 -17.65 -3.48
CA ILE A 168 27.87 -17.44 -2.41
C ILE A 168 27.47 -18.81 -1.84
N GLU A 169 27.13 -18.85 -0.55
CA GLU A 169 26.65 -20.07 0.09
C GLU A 169 25.39 -20.62 -0.62
N LYS A 170 25.38 -21.92 -0.90
CA LYS A 170 24.29 -22.59 -1.63
C LYS A 170 22.92 -22.39 -0.99
N SER A 171 22.82 -22.51 0.33
CA SER A 171 21.58 -22.35 1.11
C SER A 171 20.94 -20.97 0.86
N ARG A 172 21.77 -19.93 0.71
CA ARG A 172 21.34 -18.57 0.42
C ARG A 172 20.81 -18.42 -0.99
N ILE A 173 21.48 -19.02 -1.98
CA ILE A 173 21.01 -18.99 -3.38
C ILE A 173 19.66 -19.71 -3.48
N GLU A 174 19.51 -20.85 -2.80
CA GLU A 174 18.25 -21.59 -2.72
C GLU A 174 17.13 -20.76 -2.06
N ALA A 175 17.44 -20.01 -0.99
CA ALA A 175 16.48 -19.12 -0.34
C ALA A 175 16.05 -17.96 -1.25
N VAL A 176 16.97 -17.31 -1.96
CA VAL A 176 16.63 -16.23 -2.91
C VAL A 176 15.76 -16.77 -4.05
N LEU A 177 16.11 -17.94 -4.61
CA LEU A 177 15.29 -18.56 -5.65
C LEU A 177 13.90 -18.96 -5.13
N HIS A 178 13.80 -19.38 -3.87
CA HIS A 178 12.53 -19.64 -3.22
C HIS A 178 11.67 -18.38 -3.10
N GLN A 179 12.26 -17.24 -2.67
CA GLN A 179 11.56 -15.95 -2.60
C GLN A 179 11.12 -15.47 -3.99
N LEU A 180 11.98 -15.62 -5.00
CA LEU A 180 11.66 -15.30 -6.38
C LEU A 180 10.48 -16.14 -6.90
N GLU A 181 10.47 -17.44 -6.65
CA GLU A 181 9.33 -18.28 -7.03
C GLU A 181 8.04 -17.87 -6.32
N LEU A 182 8.11 -17.55 -5.02
CA LEU A 182 6.96 -17.08 -4.25
C LEU A 182 6.39 -15.79 -4.82
N SER A 183 7.23 -14.78 -5.08
CA SER A 183 6.78 -13.49 -5.61
C SER A 183 6.16 -13.62 -7.00
N GLN A 184 6.66 -14.55 -7.82
CA GLN A 184 6.15 -14.81 -9.17
C GLN A 184 4.85 -15.62 -9.17
N ARG A 185 4.62 -16.48 -8.17
CA ARG A 185 3.39 -17.28 -8.05
C ARG A 185 2.27 -16.57 -7.30
N GLU A 186 2.61 -15.64 -6.40
CA GLU A 186 1.63 -14.99 -5.53
C GLU A 186 0.62 -14.16 -6.33
N ILE A 187 -0.66 -14.53 -6.20
CA ILE A 187 -1.76 -13.75 -6.75
C ILE A 187 -2.09 -12.61 -5.78
N SER A 188 -1.46 -11.45 -6.01
CA SER A 188 -1.68 -10.24 -5.21
C SER A 188 -2.82 -9.39 -5.80
N GLY A 189 -3.98 -9.34 -5.13
CA GLY A 189 -5.22 -8.80 -5.71
C GLY A 189 -5.95 -7.78 -4.84
N ASP A 190 -5.44 -7.50 -3.64
CA ASP A 190 -6.12 -6.59 -2.70
C ASP A 190 -6.02 -5.12 -3.18
N GLY A 191 -5.10 -4.82 -4.10
CA GLY A 191 -4.95 -3.52 -4.79
C GLY A 191 -5.62 -3.49 -6.17
N TYR A 192 -5.09 -4.27 -7.12
CA TYR A 192 -5.58 -4.37 -8.50
C TYR A 192 -6.30 -5.70 -8.74
N PRO A 193 -7.38 -5.73 -9.54
CA PRO A 193 -8.00 -6.99 -9.96
C PRO A 193 -6.97 -7.91 -10.64
N TYR A 194 -7.02 -9.21 -10.35
CA TYR A 194 -6.05 -10.20 -10.85
C TYR A 194 -5.83 -10.15 -12.37
N GLY A 195 -6.92 -10.04 -13.15
CA GLY A 195 -6.81 -9.92 -14.60
C GLY A 195 -6.00 -8.72 -15.08
N LEU A 196 -6.11 -7.59 -14.38
CA LEU A 196 -5.31 -6.40 -14.68
C LEU A 196 -3.84 -6.60 -14.30
N GLN A 197 -3.56 -7.31 -13.20
CA GLN A 197 -2.19 -7.68 -12.83
C GLN A 197 -1.50 -8.47 -13.94
N LEU A 198 -2.14 -9.55 -14.43
CA LEU A 198 -1.60 -10.36 -15.55
C LEU A 198 -1.39 -9.56 -16.83
N ILE A 199 -2.34 -8.65 -17.13
CA ILE A 199 -2.21 -7.75 -18.29
C ILE A 199 -0.99 -6.84 -18.13
N LEU A 200 -0.81 -6.22 -16.96
CA LEU A 200 0.31 -5.33 -16.70
C LEU A 200 1.67 -6.06 -16.72
N GLU A 201 1.72 -7.29 -16.21
CA GLU A 201 2.92 -8.15 -16.27
C GLU A 201 3.34 -8.45 -17.72
N GLY A 202 2.38 -8.78 -18.60
CA GLY A 202 2.64 -9.02 -20.02
C GLY A 202 2.79 -7.76 -20.89
N LEU A 203 2.37 -6.59 -20.40
CA LEU A 203 2.23 -5.38 -21.22
C LEU A 203 3.55 -4.86 -21.74
N SER A 204 4.61 -4.82 -20.92
CA SER A 204 5.94 -4.37 -21.36
C SER A 204 6.46 -5.28 -22.47
N CYS A 205 6.37 -6.61 -22.28
CA CYS A 205 6.75 -7.59 -23.29
C CYS A 205 5.99 -7.38 -24.62
N ALA A 206 4.67 -7.22 -24.56
CA ALA A 206 3.86 -6.97 -25.74
C ALA A 206 4.19 -5.63 -26.43
N THR A 207 4.44 -4.57 -25.65
CA THR A 207 4.83 -3.23 -26.16
C THR A 207 6.16 -3.28 -26.90
N HIS A 208 7.09 -4.11 -26.42
CA HIS A 208 8.38 -4.35 -27.06
C HIS A 208 8.36 -5.50 -28.09
N ARG A 209 7.16 -5.93 -28.51
CA ARG A 209 6.93 -6.94 -29.56
C ARG A 209 7.49 -8.33 -29.23
N GLY A 210 7.59 -8.68 -27.95
CA GLY A 210 7.89 -10.03 -27.46
C GLY A 210 6.66 -10.93 -27.37
N ASP A 211 6.84 -12.13 -26.80
CA ASP A 211 5.76 -13.09 -26.53
C ASP A 211 5.29 -12.98 -25.06
N PRO A 212 4.17 -12.31 -24.78
CA PRO A 212 3.66 -12.17 -23.42
C PRO A 212 3.18 -13.49 -22.83
N VAL A 213 2.81 -14.49 -23.64
CA VAL A 213 2.37 -15.81 -23.13
C VAL A 213 3.56 -16.57 -22.60
N ALA A 214 4.70 -16.52 -23.31
CA ALA A 214 5.94 -17.12 -22.84
C ALA A 214 6.43 -16.49 -21.53
N LEU A 215 6.24 -15.18 -21.35
CA LEU A 215 6.60 -14.46 -20.12
C LEU A 215 5.79 -14.92 -18.89
N LEU A 216 4.52 -15.28 -19.08
CA LEU A 216 3.64 -15.74 -18.01
C LEU A 216 3.88 -17.22 -17.63
N ASN A 217 4.57 -17.99 -18.48
CA ASN A 217 4.84 -19.40 -18.22
C ASN A 217 6.17 -19.60 -17.46
N LEU A 218 6.11 -19.40 -16.15
CA LEU A 218 7.28 -19.35 -15.28
C LEU A 218 7.89 -20.73 -14.96
N ASP A 219 7.05 -21.77 -14.90
CA ASP A 219 7.44 -23.09 -14.37
C ASP A 219 8.70 -23.68 -15.04
N PRO A 220 8.81 -23.73 -16.39
CA PRO A 220 9.98 -24.34 -17.03
C PRO A 220 11.29 -23.60 -16.73
N VAL A 221 11.23 -22.28 -16.61
CA VAL A 221 12.42 -21.45 -16.37
C VAL A 221 12.83 -21.53 -14.90
N LEU A 222 11.86 -21.56 -13.96
CA LEU A 222 12.15 -21.77 -12.54
C LEU A 222 12.76 -23.15 -12.28
N ASP A 223 12.25 -24.19 -12.92
CA ASP A 223 12.82 -25.54 -12.85
C ASP A 223 14.25 -25.58 -13.40
N GLU A 224 14.49 -24.91 -14.55
CA GLU A 224 15.84 -24.79 -15.11
C GLU A 224 16.79 -24.05 -14.17
N LEU A 225 16.36 -22.94 -13.57
CA LEU A 225 17.17 -22.18 -12.61
C LEU A 225 17.50 -23.01 -11.37
N ARG A 226 16.57 -23.82 -10.85
CA ARG A 226 16.84 -24.73 -9.71
C ARG A 226 17.97 -25.70 -10.02
N GLU A 227 18.01 -26.26 -11.22
CA GLU A 227 19.09 -27.15 -11.64
C GLU A 227 20.41 -26.37 -11.83
N LEU A 228 20.36 -25.17 -12.41
CA LEU A 228 21.54 -24.35 -12.67
C LEU A 228 22.24 -23.89 -11.38
N ILE A 229 21.49 -23.55 -10.33
CA ILE A 229 22.08 -23.10 -9.05
C ILE A 229 22.80 -24.23 -8.28
N HIS A 230 22.67 -25.49 -8.71
CA HIS A 230 23.50 -26.57 -8.17
C HIS A 230 24.95 -26.49 -8.64
N ASP A 231 25.24 -25.79 -9.73
CA ASP A 231 26.61 -25.47 -10.14
C ASP A 231 27.13 -24.27 -9.32
N PRO A 232 28.15 -24.46 -8.46
CA PRO A 232 28.69 -23.38 -7.62
C PRO A 232 29.28 -22.22 -8.43
N ASP A 233 29.64 -22.44 -9.71
CA ASP A 233 30.17 -21.41 -10.59
C ASP A 233 29.07 -20.62 -11.32
N TYR A 234 27.79 -20.97 -11.16
CA TYR A 234 26.70 -20.32 -11.89
C TYR A 234 26.55 -18.83 -11.54
N ILE A 235 26.40 -18.49 -10.26
CA ILE A 235 26.33 -17.09 -9.80
C ILE A 235 27.64 -16.33 -10.12
N PRO A 236 28.84 -16.87 -9.84
CA PRO A 236 30.10 -16.27 -10.29
C PRO A 236 30.17 -15.92 -11.77
N ARG A 237 29.63 -16.78 -12.66
CA ARG A 237 29.59 -16.50 -14.10
C ARG A 237 28.57 -15.41 -14.45
N LEU A 238 27.42 -15.37 -13.78
CA LEU A 238 26.42 -14.31 -13.97
C LEU A 238 26.95 -12.94 -13.56
N VAL A 239 27.59 -12.82 -12.39
CA VAL A 239 28.20 -11.55 -11.93
C VAL A 239 29.23 -11.03 -12.94
N ARG A 240 30.10 -11.91 -13.45
CA ARG A 240 31.10 -11.54 -14.45
C ARG A 240 30.45 -11.04 -15.73
N LYS A 241 29.53 -11.83 -16.30
CA LYS A 241 28.84 -11.54 -17.55
C LYS A 241 28.03 -10.25 -17.50
N LEU A 242 27.21 -10.09 -16.46
CA LEU A 242 26.20 -9.02 -16.40
C LEU A 242 26.76 -7.70 -15.86
N LEU A 243 27.76 -7.74 -14.97
CA LEU A 243 28.23 -6.57 -14.23
C LEU A 243 29.73 -6.28 -14.43
N LEU A 244 30.64 -7.21 -14.09
CA LEU A 244 32.09 -6.90 -14.10
C LEU A 244 32.65 -6.67 -15.50
N ASP A 245 32.35 -7.56 -16.45
CA ASP A 245 32.83 -7.49 -17.83
C ASP A 245 31.98 -6.55 -18.70
N ASN A 246 30.87 -6.05 -18.16
CA ASN A 246 29.93 -5.19 -18.86
C ASN A 246 30.34 -3.71 -18.76
N MET A 247 30.88 -3.18 -19.86
CA MET A 247 31.32 -1.78 -19.95
C MET A 247 30.19 -0.79 -20.23
N HIS A 248 28.96 -1.25 -20.45
CA HIS A 248 27.79 -0.37 -20.50
C HIS A 248 27.35 0.02 -19.10
N ARG A 249 28.18 0.86 -18.49
CA ARG A 249 28.06 1.30 -17.10
C ARG A 249 28.02 2.83 -17.03
N VAL A 250 27.08 3.36 -16.28
CA VAL A 250 26.88 4.80 -16.10
C VAL A 250 26.96 5.15 -14.62
N HIS A 251 27.72 6.19 -14.30
CA HIS A 251 27.80 6.79 -12.97
C HIS A 251 27.13 8.15 -12.97
N ILE A 252 26.26 8.38 -11.99
CA ILE A 252 25.54 9.62 -11.78
C ILE A 252 25.87 10.14 -10.39
N THR A 253 26.44 11.35 -10.33
CA THR A 253 26.66 12.13 -9.11
C THR A 253 25.68 13.29 -9.11
N LEU A 254 24.65 13.23 -8.26
CA LEU A 254 23.60 14.24 -8.21
C LEU A 254 23.78 15.13 -6.97
N VAL A 255 24.17 16.38 -7.20
CA VAL A 255 24.61 17.32 -6.16
C VAL A 255 23.49 18.31 -5.80
N PRO A 256 23.21 18.54 -4.52
CA PRO A 256 22.19 19.51 -4.10
C PRO A 256 22.58 20.93 -4.51
N ASP A 257 21.59 21.73 -4.89
CA ASP A 257 21.74 23.13 -5.26
C ASP A 257 20.55 23.94 -4.73
N THR A 258 20.81 24.77 -3.71
CA THR A 258 19.78 25.59 -3.03
C THR A 258 19.30 26.77 -3.86
N GLU A 259 19.98 27.09 -4.96
CA GLU A 259 19.65 28.20 -5.85
C GLU A 259 18.98 27.71 -7.14
N LEU A 260 18.83 26.40 -7.33
CA LEU A 260 18.28 25.84 -8.56
C LEU A 260 16.79 26.16 -8.73
N SER A 261 15.98 26.02 -7.67
CA SER A 261 14.56 26.38 -7.69
C SER A 261 14.37 27.86 -8.00
N ALA A 262 15.08 28.74 -7.28
CA ALA A 262 15.03 30.18 -7.52
C ALA A 262 15.45 30.57 -8.94
N ARG A 263 16.50 29.94 -9.49
CA ARG A 263 16.92 30.16 -10.88
C ARG A 263 15.90 29.65 -11.89
N ARG A 264 15.23 28.52 -11.63
CA ARG A 264 14.15 28.00 -12.47
C ARG A 264 12.95 28.93 -12.48
N ASP A 265 12.53 29.41 -11.31
CA ASP A 265 11.43 30.37 -11.17
C ASP A 265 11.74 31.70 -11.86
N GLU A 266 12.97 32.21 -11.70
CA GLU A 266 13.40 33.43 -12.38
C GLU A 266 13.45 33.22 -13.90
N ALA A 267 13.96 32.08 -14.37
CA ALA A 267 13.99 31.74 -15.79
C ALA A 267 12.58 31.63 -16.38
N GLU A 268 11.65 31.00 -15.66
CA GLU A 268 10.26 30.88 -16.06
C GLU A 268 9.56 32.24 -16.07
N ALA A 269 9.74 33.06 -15.03
CA ALA A 269 9.20 34.42 -14.97
C ALA A 269 9.74 35.29 -16.12
N LYS A 270 11.04 35.21 -16.42
CA LYS A 270 11.66 35.89 -17.57
C LYS A 270 11.08 35.37 -18.90
N ARG A 271 10.90 34.06 -19.05
CA ARG A 271 10.29 33.44 -20.24
C ARG A 271 8.87 33.94 -20.45
N LEU A 272 8.04 33.94 -19.42
CA LEU A 272 6.66 34.43 -19.46
C LEU A 272 6.58 35.93 -19.73
N ALA A 273 7.45 36.73 -19.10
CA ALA A 273 7.55 38.16 -19.38
C ALA A 273 7.97 38.43 -20.84
N GLY A 274 8.93 37.66 -21.37
CA GLY A 274 9.37 37.71 -22.75
C GLY A 274 8.24 37.35 -23.74
N LEU A 275 7.52 36.26 -23.50
CA LEU A 275 6.34 35.87 -24.29
C LEU A 275 5.29 36.97 -24.28
N LYS A 276 4.96 37.54 -23.11
CA LYS A 276 4.00 38.64 -22.98
C LYS A 276 4.45 39.90 -23.73
N ALA A 277 5.73 40.24 -23.67
CA ALA A 277 6.26 41.43 -24.36
C ALA A 277 6.26 41.28 -25.89
N GLN A 278 6.38 40.04 -26.41
CA GLN A 278 6.30 39.74 -27.83
C GLN A 278 4.86 39.68 -28.36
N MET A 279 3.86 39.59 -27.47
CA MET A 279 2.46 39.59 -27.88
C MET A 279 2.02 40.98 -28.32
N ASP A 280 1.39 41.05 -29.49
CA ASP A 280 0.64 42.23 -29.88
C ASP A 280 -0.71 42.32 -29.14
N LYS A 281 -1.45 43.42 -29.38
CA LYS A 281 -2.76 43.64 -28.74
C LYS A 281 -3.79 42.57 -29.14
N ALA A 282 -3.71 42.01 -30.35
CA ALA A 282 -4.64 41.01 -30.82
C ALA A 282 -4.38 39.66 -30.14
N GLN A 283 -3.12 39.26 -30.04
CA GLN A 283 -2.68 38.05 -29.32
C GLN A 283 -3.00 38.11 -27.84
N THR A 284 -2.74 39.26 -27.19
CA THR A 284 -3.09 39.47 -25.77
C THR A 284 -4.60 39.30 -25.56
N ARG A 285 -5.42 39.90 -26.44
CA ARG A 285 -6.87 39.77 -26.38
C ARG A 285 -7.33 38.33 -26.62
N ALA A 286 -6.66 37.61 -27.52
CA ALA A 286 -6.97 36.21 -27.80
C ALA A 286 -6.73 35.30 -26.59
N VAL A 287 -5.65 35.50 -25.83
CA VAL A 287 -5.38 34.72 -24.60
C VAL A 287 -6.42 34.98 -23.52
N ILE A 288 -6.80 36.25 -23.30
CA ILE A 288 -7.85 36.61 -22.32
C ILE A 288 -9.18 35.98 -22.73
N GLU A 289 -9.52 36.05 -24.01
CA GLU A 289 -10.75 35.45 -24.53
C GLU A 289 -10.73 33.92 -24.42
N GLN A 290 -9.59 33.27 -24.70
CA GLN A 290 -9.43 31.84 -24.48
C GLN A 290 -9.61 31.46 -23.01
N ALA A 291 -9.07 32.23 -22.07
CA ALA A 291 -9.26 32.00 -20.64
C ALA A 291 -10.74 32.14 -20.23
N ARG A 292 -11.44 33.14 -20.77
CA ARG A 292 -12.90 33.33 -20.56
C ARG A 292 -13.70 32.16 -21.13
N VAL A 293 -13.44 31.77 -22.38
CA VAL A 293 -14.10 30.64 -23.06
C VAL A 293 -13.81 29.33 -22.32
N LEU A 294 -12.59 29.14 -21.82
CA LEU A 294 -12.23 27.97 -21.01
C LEU A 294 -13.02 27.94 -19.70
N ALA A 295 -13.07 29.06 -18.97
CA ALA A 295 -13.84 29.16 -17.73
C ALA A 295 -15.34 28.88 -17.99
N GLU A 296 -15.91 29.45 -19.05
CA GLU A 296 -17.29 29.18 -19.44
C GLU A 296 -17.51 27.70 -19.78
N ARG A 297 -16.61 27.09 -20.54
CA ARG A 297 -16.66 25.66 -20.88
C ARG A 297 -16.58 24.78 -19.63
N GLN A 298 -15.74 25.12 -18.65
CA GLN A 298 -15.62 24.38 -17.38
C GLN A 298 -16.89 24.48 -16.51
N THR A 299 -17.68 25.54 -16.67
CA THR A 299 -18.97 25.70 -15.98
C THR A 299 -20.18 25.17 -16.76
N GLN A 300 -19.99 24.82 -18.03
CA GLN A 300 -21.07 24.33 -18.88
C GLN A 300 -21.55 22.96 -18.43
N GLN A 301 -22.86 22.78 -18.30
CA GLN A 301 -23.45 21.46 -18.10
C GLN A 301 -23.47 20.70 -19.44
N ASP A 302 -22.75 19.59 -19.49
CA ASP A 302 -22.80 18.64 -20.60
C ASP A 302 -24.00 17.70 -20.48
N ASP A 303 -24.47 17.16 -21.62
CA ASP A 303 -25.54 16.16 -21.64
C ASP A 303 -24.93 14.75 -21.44
N PRO A 304 -25.11 14.13 -20.26
CA PRO A 304 -24.54 12.82 -19.97
C PRO A 304 -25.25 11.69 -20.71
N SER A 305 -26.44 11.92 -21.28
CA SER A 305 -27.22 10.87 -21.98
C SER A 305 -26.55 10.35 -23.25
N MET A 306 -25.53 11.06 -23.74
CA MET A 306 -24.71 10.63 -24.87
C MET A 306 -23.73 9.50 -24.52
N LEU A 307 -23.45 9.26 -23.23
CA LEU A 307 -22.54 8.22 -22.77
C LEU A 307 -23.29 6.89 -22.56
N PRO A 308 -22.66 5.74 -22.85
CA PRO A 308 -23.20 4.46 -22.43
C PRO A 308 -23.24 4.42 -20.89
N LYS A 309 -24.28 3.80 -20.36
CA LYS A 309 -24.57 3.70 -18.93
C LYS A 309 -24.94 2.26 -18.60
N VAL A 310 -24.54 1.80 -17.41
CA VAL A 310 -25.14 0.66 -16.72
C VAL A 310 -26.19 1.15 -15.73
N GLY A 311 -27.27 0.41 -15.55
CA GLY A 311 -28.35 0.72 -14.63
C GLY A 311 -28.28 -0.12 -13.35
N LEU A 312 -29.20 0.16 -12.41
CA LEU A 312 -29.35 -0.68 -11.21
C LEU A 312 -29.80 -2.10 -11.57
N GLU A 313 -30.48 -2.27 -12.70
CA GLU A 313 -30.90 -3.55 -13.26
C GLU A 313 -29.75 -4.44 -13.75
N ASP A 314 -28.56 -3.87 -13.98
CA ASP A 314 -27.37 -4.63 -14.40
C ASP A 314 -26.60 -5.20 -13.19
N ILE A 315 -26.99 -4.81 -11.97
CA ILE A 315 -26.37 -5.26 -10.74
C ILE A 315 -26.86 -6.68 -10.43
N PRO A 316 -25.96 -7.68 -10.28
CA PRO A 316 -26.38 -9.03 -9.89
C PRO A 316 -27.14 -9.01 -8.57
N ASP A 317 -28.19 -9.83 -8.45
CA ASP A 317 -28.98 -9.88 -7.22
C ASP A 317 -28.14 -10.34 -6.02
N GLU A 318 -27.25 -11.31 -6.22
CA GLU A 318 -26.43 -11.92 -5.18
C GLU A 318 -24.98 -11.43 -5.20
N MET A 319 -24.44 -11.12 -4.03
CA MET A 319 -23.01 -10.86 -3.83
C MET A 319 -22.23 -12.17 -3.80
N HIS A 320 -21.08 -12.23 -4.49
CA HIS A 320 -20.14 -13.32 -4.32
C HIS A 320 -19.40 -13.17 -2.99
N ILE A 321 -19.46 -14.20 -2.14
CA ILE A 321 -18.72 -14.26 -0.87
C ILE A 321 -18.07 -15.65 -0.78
N ALA A 322 -16.77 -15.70 -0.53
CA ALA A 322 -16.06 -16.96 -0.37
C ALA A 322 -16.66 -17.81 0.77
N SER A 323 -16.80 -19.11 0.52
CA SER A 323 -17.31 -20.08 1.51
C SER A 323 -16.17 -20.87 2.14
N GLY A 324 -16.20 -21.01 3.46
CA GLY A 324 -15.27 -21.85 4.21
C GLY A 324 -15.95 -23.06 4.84
N GLU A 325 -15.18 -24.10 5.10
CA GLU A 325 -15.58 -25.33 5.76
C GLU A 325 -14.94 -25.40 7.15
N GLN A 326 -15.72 -25.83 8.15
CA GLN A 326 -15.23 -25.99 9.52
C GLN A 326 -14.73 -27.41 9.75
N GLU A 327 -13.59 -27.52 10.41
CA GLU A 327 -12.99 -28.77 10.85
C GLU A 327 -12.51 -28.66 12.31
N ASP A 328 -12.43 -29.79 12.99
CA ASP A 328 -11.77 -29.91 14.29
C ASP A 328 -10.65 -30.95 14.15
N LEU A 329 -9.41 -30.49 14.26
CA LEU A 329 -8.21 -31.33 14.17
C LEU A 329 -7.65 -31.54 15.57
N SER A 330 -8.09 -32.62 16.23
CA SER A 330 -7.63 -32.97 17.59
C SER A 330 -7.81 -31.83 18.62
N GLY A 331 -8.92 -31.10 18.56
CA GLY A 331 -9.20 -29.94 19.43
C GLY A 331 -8.65 -28.61 18.92
N LEU A 332 -8.13 -28.56 17.68
CA LEU A 332 -7.78 -27.33 16.97
C LEU A 332 -8.92 -26.96 16.01
N PRO A 333 -9.69 -25.89 16.27
CA PRO A 333 -10.71 -25.44 15.34
C PRO A 333 -10.05 -24.86 14.08
N VAL A 334 -10.44 -25.35 12.90
CA VAL A 334 -9.90 -24.93 11.61
C VAL A 334 -11.03 -24.50 10.68
N SER A 335 -10.86 -23.34 10.05
CA SER A 335 -11.65 -22.90 8.92
C SER A 335 -10.84 -23.04 7.63
N PHE A 336 -11.23 -23.97 6.75
CA PHE A 336 -10.60 -24.19 5.46
C PHE A 336 -11.36 -23.47 4.33
N TYR A 337 -10.67 -22.67 3.52
CA TYR A 337 -11.25 -22.00 2.36
C TYR A 337 -10.57 -22.50 1.06
N PRO A 338 -11.30 -23.22 0.19
CA PRO A 338 -10.78 -23.65 -1.10
C PRO A 338 -10.67 -22.45 -2.06
N GLN A 339 -9.46 -22.10 -2.47
CA GLN A 339 -9.18 -20.97 -3.37
C GLN A 339 -8.08 -21.32 -4.37
N GLY A 340 -8.14 -20.76 -5.58
CA GLY A 340 -7.09 -20.92 -6.59
C GLY A 340 -5.85 -20.12 -6.22
N THR A 341 -5.00 -20.66 -5.35
CA THR A 341 -3.84 -19.97 -4.76
C THR A 341 -2.53 -20.12 -5.54
N ASN A 342 -2.56 -20.74 -6.73
CA ASN A 342 -1.38 -20.94 -7.60
C ASN A 342 -0.20 -21.67 -6.91
N GLY A 343 -0.52 -22.73 -6.15
CA GLY A 343 0.47 -23.53 -5.42
C GLY A 343 0.98 -22.92 -4.11
N LEU A 344 0.34 -21.87 -3.59
CA LEU A 344 0.57 -21.35 -2.24
C LEU A 344 -0.42 -21.89 -1.22
N VAL A 345 0.00 -21.92 0.04
CA VAL A 345 -0.86 -22.11 1.20
C VAL A 345 -0.74 -20.89 2.10
N TYR A 346 -1.88 -20.42 2.62
CA TYR A 346 -1.93 -19.37 3.63
C TYR A 346 -2.44 -19.97 4.93
N GLN A 347 -1.68 -19.75 6.00
CA GLN A 347 -2.02 -20.19 7.35
C GLN A 347 -2.13 -18.96 8.24
N GLN A 348 -3.24 -18.84 8.99
CA GLN A 348 -3.34 -17.84 10.06
C GLN A 348 -3.72 -18.50 11.36
N VAL A 349 -3.03 -18.12 12.44
CA VAL A 349 -3.44 -18.37 13.81
C VAL A 349 -4.23 -17.16 14.27
N VAL A 350 -5.47 -17.39 14.70
CA VAL A 350 -6.42 -16.35 15.05
C VAL A 350 -6.81 -16.56 16.50
N ALA A 351 -6.23 -15.74 17.38
CA ALA A 351 -6.49 -15.79 18.82
C ALA A 351 -7.46 -14.67 19.21
N GLU A 352 -8.40 -14.97 20.11
CA GLU A 352 -9.22 -13.91 20.71
C GLU A 352 -8.32 -12.92 21.45
N LEU A 353 -8.54 -11.62 21.24
CA LEU A 353 -7.70 -10.63 21.90
C LEU A 353 -8.01 -10.63 23.41
N PRO A 354 -7.01 -10.80 24.29
CA PRO A 354 -7.23 -10.70 25.73
C PRO A 354 -7.57 -9.27 26.14
N ARG A 355 -8.13 -9.10 27.33
CA ARG A 355 -8.22 -7.79 27.98
C ARG A 355 -6.82 -7.19 28.14
N LEU A 356 -6.63 -5.99 27.59
CA LEU A 356 -5.39 -5.23 27.64
C LEU A 356 -5.68 -3.86 28.26
N ASP A 357 -5.09 -3.58 29.41
CA ASP A 357 -5.29 -2.33 30.14
C ASP A 357 -3.97 -1.52 30.22
N GLY A 358 -4.09 -0.19 30.30
CA GLY A 358 -2.96 0.73 30.53
C GLY A 358 -1.83 0.57 29.51
N ASP A 359 -0.60 0.45 30.01
CA ASP A 359 0.63 0.39 29.22
C ASP A 359 0.69 -0.83 28.29
N LEU A 360 0.02 -1.95 28.62
CA LEU A 360 -0.01 -3.12 27.74
C LEU A 360 -0.75 -2.85 26.44
N LEU A 361 -1.81 -2.03 26.50
CA LEU A 361 -2.55 -1.62 25.31
C LEU A 361 -1.70 -0.71 24.42
N ASP A 362 -0.92 0.21 25.02
CA ASP A 362 -0.02 1.11 24.29
C ASP A 362 1.18 0.37 23.68
N ALA A 363 1.65 -0.71 24.32
CA ALA A 363 2.72 -1.55 23.79
C ALA A 363 2.27 -2.47 22.64
N PHE A 364 0.97 -2.68 22.47
CA PHE A 364 0.41 -3.65 21.51
C PHE A 364 0.81 -3.42 20.03
N PRO A 365 0.86 -2.18 19.50
CA PRO A 365 1.33 -1.93 18.13
C PRO A 365 2.79 -2.34 17.93
N CYS A 366 3.65 -2.12 18.92
CA CYS A 366 5.05 -2.56 18.87
C CYS A 366 5.15 -4.08 19.03
N TYR A 367 4.38 -4.69 19.94
CA TYR A 367 4.31 -6.14 20.09
C TYR A 367 3.97 -6.86 18.78
N SER A 368 2.88 -6.45 18.12
CA SER A 368 2.44 -7.05 16.86
C SER A 368 3.44 -6.83 15.72
N TYR A 369 4.13 -5.70 15.69
CA TYR A 369 5.20 -5.45 14.72
C TYR A 369 6.46 -6.26 14.99
N SER A 370 6.84 -6.44 16.26
CA SER A 370 8.11 -7.07 16.64
C SER A 370 8.04 -8.60 16.67
N LEU A 371 6.89 -9.21 16.98
CA LEU A 371 6.81 -10.65 17.28
C LEU A 371 7.46 -11.54 16.20
N ALA A 372 7.17 -11.29 14.92
CA ALA A 372 7.69 -12.08 13.80
C ALA A 372 9.11 -11.66 13.35
N GLN A 373 9.72 -10.68 14.03
CA GLN A 373 11.02 -10.11 13.69
C GLN A 373 12.08 -10.31 14.80
N LEU A 374 11.71 -11.04 15.86
CA LEU A 374 12.58 -11.48 16.94
C LEU A 374 12.97 -12.95 16.74
N GLY A 375 14.00 -13.39 17.45
CA GLY A 375 14.38 -14.79 17.54
C GLY A 375 13.28 -15.63 18.17
N CYS A 376 13.24 -16.92 17.84
CA CYS A 376 12.27 -17.87 18.41
C CYS A 376 12.82 -19.30 18.37
N GLY A 377 12.27 -20.22 19.17
CA GLY A 377 12.68 -21.64 19.12
C GLY A 377 14.16 -21.87 19.44
N GLY A 378 14.77 -21.02 20.27
CA GLY A 378 16.20 -21.04 20.60
C GLY A 378 17.13 -20.37 19.57
N ARG A 379 16.59 -19.87 18.45
CA ARG A 379 17.32 -19.12 17.42
C ARG A 379 17.34 -17.62 17.75
N ASN A 380 18.37 -16.90 17.32
CA ASN A 380 18.39 -15.43 17.34
C ASN A 380 17.63 -14.85 16.13
N TYR A 381 17.41 -13.53 16.11
CA TYR A 381 16.61 -12.90 15.04
C TYR A 381 17.18 -13.09 13.62
N LEU A 382 18.50 -13.17 13.45
CA LEU A 382 19.13 -13.41 12.13
C LEU A 382 18.90 -14.84 11.65
N GLU A 383 19.05 -15.81 12.56
CA GLU A 383 18.78 -17.22 12.28
C GLU A 383 17.29 -17.46 11.96
N THR A 384 16.38 -16.82 12.71
CA THR A 384 14.94 -16.87 12.43
C THR A 384 14.60 -16.23 11.09
N GLN A 385 15.18 -15.07 10.76
CA GLN A 385 14.98 -14.41 9.47
C GLN A 385 15.46 -15.28 8.30
N ALA A 386 16.66 -15.87 8.41
CA ALA A 386 17.19 -16.77 7.38
C ALA A 386 16.28 -17.99 7.17
N LEU A 387 15.78 -18.60 8.27
CA LEU A 387 14.82 -19.68 8.18
C LEU A 387 13.52 -19.22 7.51
N GLN A 388 12.97 -18.08 7.93
CA GLN A 388 11.77 -17.49 7.33
C GLN A 388 11.88 -17.32 5.81
N SER A 389 12.99 -16.74 5.33
CA SER A 389 13.24 -16.55 3.89
C SER A 389 13.47 -17.86 3.12
N SER A 390 13.83 -18.95 3.79
CA SER A 390 14.04 -20.25 3.12
C SER A 390 12.79 -21.12 3.04
N VAL A 391 11.79 -20.89 3.90
CA VAL A 391 10.59 -21.76 3.97
C VAL A 391 9.26 -21.03 3.75
N SER A 392 9.23 -19.69 3.80
CA SER A 392 7.99 -18.91 3.74
C SER A 392 8.13 -17.65 2.89
N GLY A 393 7.02 -17.08 2.44
CA GLY A 393 6.96 -15.72 1.88
C GLY A 393 6.81 -14.64 2.95
N GLY A 394 7.20 -14.93 4.19
CA GLY A 394 7.05 -14.04 5.33
C GLY A 394 5.97 -14.48 6.32
N ILE A 395 6.14 -13.99 7.55
CA ILE A 395 5.26 -14.15 8.70
C ILE A 395 5.06 -12.75 9.29
N SER A 396 3.82 -12.43 9.64
CA SER A 396 3.47 -11.15 10.23
C SER A 396 2.46 -11.34 11.34
N ALA A 397 2.49 -10.46 12.33
CA ALA A 397 1.47 -10.40 13.36
C ALA A 397 0.68 -9.09 13.26
N SER A 398 -0.62 -9.16 13.50
CA SER A 398 -1.53 -8.04 13.35
C SER A 398 -2.74 -8.19 14.27
N SER A 399 -3.68 -7.26 14.17
CA SER A 399 -4.94 -7.30 14.91
C SER A 399 -6.12 -6.88 14.06
N SER A 400 -7.24 -7.57 14.29
CA SER A 400 -8.54 -7.27 13.72
C SER A 400 -9.47 -6.80 14.83
N LEU A 401 -9.66 -5.48 14.92
CA LEU A 401 -10.54 -4.82 15.88
C LEU A 401 -11.71 -4.22 15.13
N ARG A 402 -12.93 -4.62 15.47
CA ARG A 402 -14.15 -4.03 14.88
C ARG A 402 -15.23 -3.86 15.93
N SER A 403 -16.07 -2.87 15.74
CA SER A 403 -17.26 -2.70 16.55
C SER A 403 -18.32 -3.72 16.19
N ASN A 404 -19.19 -3.99 17.17
CA ASN A 404 -20.40 -4.75 16.96
C ASN A 404 -21.27 -4.05 15.91
N VAL A 405 -21.86 -4.83 15.03
CA VAL A 405 -22.66 -4.31 13.91
C VAL A 405 -23.91 -3.53 14.36
N GLY A 406 -24.42 -3.78 15.57
CA GLY A 406 -25.58 -3.10 16.14
C GLY A 406 -25.28 -2.10 17.27
N ASP A 407 -24.05 -2.04 17.76
CA ASP A 407 -23.60 -1.09 18.80
C ASP A 407 -22.14 -0.70 18.56
N GLU A 408 -21.92 0.54 18.10
CA GLU A 408 -20.58 1.05 17.83
C GLU A 408 -19.72 1.21 19.10
N GLN A 409 -20.35 1.12 20.29
CA GLN A 409 -19.68 1.27 21.57
C GLN A 409 -19.18 -0.07 22.15
N SER A 410 -19.43 -1.18 21.46
CA SER A 410 -18.95 -2.51 21.83
C SER A 410 -17.90 -2.96 20.81
N LEU A 411 -16.69 -3.26 21.27
CA LEU A 411 -15.61 -3.76 20.42
C LEU A 411 -15.40 -5.26 20.58
N LYS A 412 -14.96 -5.90 19.50
CA LYS A 412 -14.38 -7.24 19.53
C LYS A 412 -13.03 -7.21 18.83
N GLY A 413 -12.06 -7.93 19.38
CA GLY A 413 -10.69 -7.96 18.90
C GLY A 413 -10.18 -9.38 18.70
N PHE A 414 -9.34 -9.55 17.68
CA PHE A 414 -8.56 -10.75 17.47
C PHE A 414 -7.11 -10.39 17.19
N PHE A 415 -6.19 -11.16 17.77
CA PHE A 415 -4.80 -11.20 17.36
C PHE A 415 -4.64 -12.20 16.22
N VAL A 416 -3.82 -11.86 15.22
CA VAL A 416 -3.63 -12.69 14.03
C VAL A 416 -2.16 -12.83 13.71
N LEU A 417 -1.64 -14.07 13.75
CA LEU A 417 -0.33 -14.43 13.21
C LEU A 417 -0.54 -15.07 11.84
N SER A 418 -0.03 -14.43 10.79
CA SER A 418 -0.23 -14.85 9.39
C SER A 418 1.08 -15.31 8.77
N GLY A 419 1.03 -16.38 8.00
CA GLY A 419 2.14 -16.86 7.19
C GLY A 419 1.66 -17.37 5.84
N LYS A 420 2.57 -17.35 4.86
CA LYS A 420 2.34 -17.93 3.53
C LYS A 420 3.57 -18.72 3.09
N ALA A 421 3.37 -19.79 2.34
CA ALA A 421 4.46 -20.57 1.76
C ALA A 421 3.99 -21.29 0.49
N LEU A 422 4.95 -21.80 -0.28
CA LEU A 422 4.66 -22.81 -1.30
C LEU A 422 4.17 -24.07 -0.58
N THR A 423 3.21 -24.79 -1.14
CA THR A 423 2.58 -25.94 -0.47
C THR A 423 3.61 -26.94 0.06
N ARG A 424 4.70 -27.18 -0.68
CA ARG A 424 5.79 -28.11 -0.28
C ARG A 424 6.48 -27.75 1.04
N ASN A 425 6.39 -26.49 1.48
CA ASN A 425 7.02 -25.98 2.70
C ASN A 425 6.01 -25.77 3.84
N HIS A 426 4.75 -26.20 3.70
CA HIS A 426 3.69 -25.92 4.67
C HIS A 426 4.02 -26.40 6.09
N VAL A 427 4.55 -27.61 6.24
CA VAL A 427 4.97 -28.15 7.55
C VAL A 427 6.04 -27.27 8.21
N GLU A 428 7.03 -26.80 7.44
CA GLU A 428 8.10 -25.96 7.97
C GLU A 428 7.60 -24.54 8.31
N LEU A 429 6.67 -24.00 7.50
CA LEU A 429 5.95 -22.77 7.85
C LEU A 429 5.19 -22.94 9.17
N GLY A 430 4.44 -24.02 9.32
CA GLY A 430 3.66 -24.31 10.52
C GLY A 430 4.54 -24.39 11.77
N LYS A 431 5.67 -25.09 11.70
CA LYS A 431 6.66 -25.15 12.79
C LYS A 431 7.24 -23.78 13.13
N LEU A 432 7.61 -22.99 12.12
CA LEU A 432 8.14 -21.65 12.34
C LEU A 432 7.11 -20.72 12.99
N MET A 433 5.85 -20.79 12.55
CA MET A 433 4.75 -20.03 13.17
C MET A 433 4.48 -20.49 14.61
N CYS A 434 4.57 -21.80 14.89
CA CYS A 434 4.46 -22.37 16.23
C CYS A 434 5.60 -21.85 17.13
N ASP A 435 6.86 -21.95 16.69
CA ASP A 435 8.01 -21.43 17.43
C ASP A 435 7.87 -19.93 17.72
N THR A 436 7.43 -19.15 16.73
CA THR A 436 7.20 -17.69 16.84
C THR A 436 6.14 -17.36 17.89
N LEU A 437 5.10 -18.17 18.02
CA LEU A 437 4.02 -17.95 18.98
C LEU A 437 4.31 -18.55 20.36
N GLU A 438 5.05 -19.65 20.46
CA GLU A 438 5.26 -20.37 21.72
C GLU A 438 6.57 -20.02 22.42
N SER A 439 7.56 -19.49 21.70
CA SER A 439 8.90 -19.26 22.24
C SER A 439 9.65 -18.04 21.67
N PRO A 440 9.01 -16.86 21.54
CA PRO A 440 9.70 -15.66 21.08
C PRO A 440 10.73 -15.14 22.09
N ARG A 441 11.77 -14.49 21.58
CA ARG A 441 12.89 -13.95 22.35
C ARG A 441 12.75 -12.45 22.61
N PHE A 442 12.08 -12.10 23.70
CA PHE A 442 12.03 -10.71 24.18
C PHE A 442 13.33 -10.26 24.89
N ASP A 443 14.34 -11.11 24.98
CA ASP A 443 15.65 -10.78 25.56
C ASP A 443 16.60 -10.08 24.57
N GLU A 444 16.21 -9.96 23.29
CA GLU A 444 16.98 -9.29 22.23
C GLU A 444 16.79 -7.76 22.25
N HIS A 445 17.21 -7.11 23.34
CA HIS A 445 16.96 -5.67 23.57
C HIS A 445 17.46 -4.74 22.46
N ASP A 446 18.65 -4.99 21.89
CA ASP A 446 19.16 -4.17 20.79
C ASP A 446 18.25 -4.25 19.57
N ARG A 447 17.77 -5.45 19.23
CA ARG A 447 16.82 -5.66 18.14
C ARG A 447 15.48 -4.98 18.40
N ILE A 448 14.97 -5.04 19.63
CA ILE A 448 13.72 -4.35 20.01
C ILE A 448 13.85 -2.83 19.83
N ARG A 449 14.97 -2.24 20.27
CA ARG A 449 15.27 -0.82 20.05
C ARG A 449 15.26 -0.48 18.56
N ASP A 450 15.97 -1.28 17.76
CA ASP A 450 16.07 -1.05 16.32
C ASP A 450 14.68 -1.14 15.63
N LEU A 451 13.84 -2.09 16.03
CA LEU A 451 12.48 -2.25 15.50
C LEU A 451 11.56 -1.06 15.86
N VAL A 452 11.68 -0.52 17.07
CA VAL A 452 10.92 0.67 17.49
C VAL A 452 11.37 1.91 16.70
N ALA A 453 12.68 2.09 16.51
CA ALA A 453 13.23 3.17 15.70
C ALA A 453 12.77 3.07 14.23
N GLN A 454 12.77 1.86 13.65
CA GLN A 454 12.24 1.62 12.30
C GLN A 454 10.75 1.95 12.21
N GLN A 455 9.96 1.51 13.20
CA GLN A 455 8.53 1.80 13.23
C GLN A 455 8.27 3.31 13.34
N ARG A 456 9.05 4.05 14.15
CA ARG A 456 8.98 5.51 14.27
C ARG A 456 9.22 6.18 12.92
N ALA A 457 10.33 5.84 12.25
CA ALA A 457 10.69 6.44 10.96
C ALA A 457 9.57 6.24 9.91
N GLN A 458 9.04 5.02 9.80
CA GLN A 458 7.94 4.70 8.89
C GLN A 458 6.66 5.51 9.21
N ARG A 459 6.33 5.65 10.49
CA ARG A 459 5.14 6.38 10.95
C ARG A 459 5.26 7.89 10.75
N GLU A 460 6.42 8.48 11.03
CA GLU A 460 6.69 9.90 10.76
C GLU A 460 6.59 10.21 9.26
N GLN A 461 7.20 9.39 8.41
CA GLN A 461 7.14 9.57 6.95
C GLN A 461 5.70 9.43 6.41
N SER A 462 4.86 8.62 7.06
CA SER A 462 3.46 8.44 6.64
C SER A 462 2.58 9.68 6.80
N VAL A 463 2.99 10.68 7.59
CA VAL A 463 2.19 11.88 7.87
C VAL A 463 1.88 12.67 6.60
N THR A 464 2.85 12.83 5.71
CA THR A 464 2.66 13.55 4.44
C THR A 464 1.96 12.69 3.38
N GLY A 465 2.24 11.38 3.36
CA GLY A 465 1.63 10.43 2.43
C GLY A 465 0.17 10.09 2.74
N ASN A 466 -0.21 10.04 4.02
CA ASN A 466 -1.53 9.63 4.51
C ASN A 466 -2.15 10.64 5.51
N GLY A 467 -1.81 11.92 5.39
CA GLY A 467 -2.28 12.97 6.32
C GLY A 467 -3.80 13.08 6.38
N HIS A 468 -4.50 12.92 5.26
CA HIS A 468 -5.96 12.94 5.21
C HIS A 468 -6.59 11.79 6.05
N GLY A 469 -6.02 10.59 6.00
CA GLY A 469 -6.44 9.45 6.82
C GLY A 469 -6.20 9.69 8.31
N LEU A 470 -5.05 10.25 8.67
CA LEU A 470 -4.71 10.61 10.05
C LEU A 470 -5.62 11.71 10.60
N ALA A 471 -5.92 12.74 9.81
CA ALA A 471 -6.87 13.80 10.17
C ALA A 471 -8.29 13.24 10.35
N MET A 472 -8.75 12.36 9.47
CA MET A 472 -10.05 11.67 9.62
C MET A 472 -10.12 10.82 10.89
N LEU A 473 -9.06 10.08 11.22
CA LEU A 473 -8.98 9.31 12.47
C LEU A 473 -9.04 10.22 13.71
N ALA A 474 -8.31 11.33 13.69
CA ALA A 474 -8.34 12.31 14.78
C ALA A 474 -9.74 12.91 14.96
N ALA A 475 -10.37 13.39 13.87
CA ALA A 475 -11.71 13.96 13.92
C ALA A 475 -12.78 12.95 14.39
N ALA A 476 -12.65 11.68 14.02
CA ALA A 476 -13.59 10.63 14.43
C ALA A 476 -13.33 10.06 15.84
N SER A 477 -12.19 10.35 16.46
CA SER A 477 -11.73 9.68 17.70
C SER A 477 -12.68 9.82 18.89
N GLY A 478 -13.51 10.87 18.92
CA GLY A 478 -14.52 11.08 19.96
C GLY A 478 -15.85 10.35 19.76
N MET A 479 -16.02 9.53 18.71
CA MET A 479 -17.34 8.98 18.33
C MET A 479 -17.62 7.59 18.89
N SER A 480 -16.59 6.73 18.90
CA SER A 480 -16.66 5.34 19.34
C SER A 480 -15.36 4.90 20.01
N PRO A 481 -15.39 3.84 20.84
CA PRO A 481 -14.19 3.26 21.42
C PRO A 481 -13.20 2.77 20.35
N GLY A 482 -13.72 2.24 19.23
CA GLY A 482 -12.90 1.79 18.10
C GLY A 482 -12.14 2.92 17.42
N ALA A 483 -12.79 4.08 17.22
CA ALA A 483 -12.15 5.26 16.66
C ALA A 483 -11.11 5.86 17.63
N ALA A 484 -11.46 5.96 18.91
CA ALA A 484 -10.55 6.43 19.96
C ALA A 484 -9.28 5.55 20.02
N LEU A 485 -9.48 4.23 20.04
CA LEU A 485 -8.39 3.27 20.10
C LEU A 485 -7.53 3.31 18.82
N SER A 486 -8.15 3.41 17.66
CA SER A 486 -7.42 3.54 16.38
C SER A 486 -6.56 4.80 16.36
N HIS A 487 -7.08 5.93 16.86
CA HIS A 487 -6.32 7.17 16.96
C HIS A 487 -5.18 7.08 17.99
N ARG A 488 -5.43 6.48 19.16
CA ARG A 488 -4.43 6.24 20.21
C ARG A 488 -3.29 5.34 19.74
N LEU A 489 -3.59 4.26 19.02
CA LEU A 489 -2.60 3.24 18.65
C LEU A 489 -1.93 3.48 17.29
N ARG A 490 -2.63 4.11 16.33
CA ARG A 490 -2.18 4.23 14.93
C ARG A 490 -2.35 5.63 14.33
N GLY A 491 -3.08 6.51 15.01
CA GLY A 491 -3.28 7.91 14.61
C GLY A 491 -2.17 8.82 15.13
N LEU A 492 -2.44 10.13 15.12
CA LEU A 492 -1.45 11.16 15.48
C LEU A 492 -0.98 11.03 16.94
N VAL A 493 -1.88 10.65 17.87
CA VAL A 493 -1.49 10.31 19.25
C VAL A 493 -0.52 9.14 19.26
N GLY A 494 -0.81 8.05 18.53
CA GLY A 494 0.08 6.89 18.48
C GLY A 494 1.45 7.20 17.88
N ILE A 495 1.53 8.09 16.88
CA ILE A 495 2.80 8.56 16.32
C ILE A 495 3.60 9.31 17.39
N ARG A 496 2.96 10.25 18.11
CA ARG A 496 3.62 10.98 19.20
C ARG A 496 4.09 10.06 20.32
N THR A 497 3.25 9.12 20.76
CA THR A 497 3.62 8.12 21.79
C THR A 497 4.80 7.26 21.34
N LEU A 498 4.85 6.87 20.07
CA LEU A 498 5.95 6.08 19.53
C LEU A 498 7.27 6.89 19.49
N LYS A 499 7.21 8.18 19.18
CA LYS A 499 8.37 9.09 19.26
C LYS A 499 8.89 9.20 20.68
N GLU A 500 8.00 9.42 21.64
CA GLU A 500 8.33 9.50 23.06
C GLU A 500 8.94 8.19 23.59
N LEU A 501 8.41 7.03 23.15
CA LEU A 501 8.96 5.72 23.48
C LEU A 501 10.38 5.54 22.93
N ASP A 502 10.60 5.84 21.65
CA ASP A 502 11.91 5.71 21.02
C ASP A 502 12.95 6.67 21.64
N ASP A 503 12.56 7.92 21.92
CA ASP A 503 13.41 8.89 22.62
C ASP A 503 13.81 8.38 24.03
N SER A 504 12.92 7.65 24.71
CA SER A 504 13.19 7.07 26.04
C SER A 504 14.25 5.96 26.02
N PHE A 505 14.48 5.31 24.87
CA PHE A 505 15.45 4.22 24.73
C PHE A 505 16.92 4.68 24.73
N THR A 506 17.17 5.98 24.83
CA THR A 506 18.48 6.53 25.22
C THR A 506 18.96 5.95 26.57
N ASP A 507 18.05 5.58 27.47
CA ASP A 507 18.35 4.76 28.65
C ASP A 507 18.10 3.27 28.37
N SER A 508 19.17 2.48 28.35
CA SER A 508 19.11 1.02 28.18
C SER A 508 18.21 0.29 29.20
N GLY A 509 17.94 0.88 30.37
CA GLY A 509 17.01 0.33 31.36
C GLY A 509 15.54 0.37 30.89
N GLN A 510 15.18 1.37 30.09
CA GLN A 510 13.83 1.50 29.55
C GLN A 510 13.52 0.42 28.50
N VAL A 511 14.50 0.10 27.65
CA VAL A 511 14.35 -0.98 26.66
C VAL A 511 14.05 -2.33 27.33
N LYS A 512 14.75 -2.64 28.44
CA LYS A 512 14.49 -3.87 29.21
C LYS A 512 13.11 -3.89 29.86
N THR A 513 12.67 -2.75 30.36
CA THR A 513 11.34 -2.60 30.97
C THR A 513 10.26 -2.82 29.92
N PHE A 514 10.41 -2.19 28.75
CA PHE A 514 9.51 -2.36 27.62
C PHE A 514 9.49 -3.80 27.09
N ALA A 515 10.65 -4.43 26.95
CA ALA A 515 10.74 -5.85 26.59
C ALA A 515 10.00 -6.76 27.58
N GLY A 516 10.06 -6.45 28.88
CA GLY A 516 9.25 -7.12 29.90
C GLY A 516 7.74 -6.92 29.71
N GLN A 517 7.31 -5.73 29.29
CA GLN A 517 5.91 -5.47 28.93
C GLN A 517 5.47 -6.28 27.71
N LEU A 518 6.31 -6.37 26.67
CA LEU A 518 6.05 -7.21 25.49
C LEU A 518 5.91 -8.69 25.87
N ALA A 519 6.78 -9.20 26.75
CA ALA A 519 6.71 -10.58 27.25
C ALA A 519 5.43 -10.83 28.08
N ALA A 520 5.04 -9.89 28.94
CA ALA A 520 3.81 -10.00 29.71
C ALA A 520 2.56 -10.00 28.81
N LEU A 521 2.53 -9.12 27.80
CA LEU A 521 1.48 -9.09 26.79
C LEU A 521 1.44 -10.41 26.00
N HIS A 522 2.61 -10.91 25.61
CA HIS A 522 2.72 -12.17 24.88
C HIS A 522 2.10 -13.34 25.63
N GLU A 523 2.35 -13.50 26.94
CA GLU A 523 1.75 -14.58 27.72
C GLU A 523 0.21 -14.52 27.72
N LEU A 524 -0.38 -13.32 27.75
CA LEU A 524 -1.82 -13.16 27.62
C LEU A 524 -2.32 -13.63 26.25
N VAL A 525 -1.64 -13.24 25.17
CA VAL A 525 -2.02 -13.64 23.79
C VAL A 525 -1.79 -15.13 23.56
N ARG A 526 -0.68 -15.68 24.05
CA ARG A 526 -0.30 -17.09 23.90
C ARG A 526 -1.28 -18.03 24.59
N SER A 527 -1.83 -17.61 25.72
CA SER A 527 -2.83 -18.37 26.50
C SER A 527 -4.26 -18.25 25.98
N ALA A 528 -4.52 -17.35 25.03
CA ALA A 528 -5.86 -17.06 24.54
C ALA A 528 -6.43 -18.18 23.65
N PRO A 529 -7.77 -18.38 23.66
CA PRO A 529 -8.43 -19.28 22.73
C PRO A 529 -8.08 -18.95 21.28
N ARG A 530 -7.65 -19.96 20.52
CA ARG A 530 -7.22 -19.80 19.13
C ARG A 530 -7.91 -20.78 18.20
N GLN A 531 -8.04 -20.34 16.95
CA GLN A 531 -8.48 -21.13 15.81
C GLN A 531 -7.56 -20.85 14.61
N PHE A 532 -7.65 -21.68 13.59
CA PHE A 532 -6.83 -21.57 12.39
C PHE A 532 -7.66 -21.22 11.17
N LEU A 533 -7.12 -20.38 10.30
CA LEU A 533 -7.59 -20.19 8.94
C LEU A 533 -6.58 -20.81 7.98
N LEU A 534 -7.03 -21.74 7.16
CA LEU A 534 -6.26 -22.32 6.06
C LEU A 534 -6.88 -21.93 4.72
N ILE A 535 -6.05 -21.49 3.79
CA ILE A 535 -6.46 -21.15 2.43
C ILE A 535 -5.52 -21.84 1.45
N SER A 536 -6.05 -22.73 0.62
CA SER A 536 -5.30 -23.42 -0.43
C SER A 536 -6.24 -23.93 -1.52
N GLU A 537 -5.67 -24.54 -2.56
CA GLU A 537 -6.40 -25.29 -3.57
C GLU A 537 -7.23 -26.43 -2.94
N ALA A 538 -8.41 -26.69 -3.50
CA ALA A 538 -9.39 -27.63 -2.95
C ALA A 538 -8.84 -29.07 -2.88
N GLU A 539 -8.07 -29.47 -3.89
CA GLU A 539 -7.47 -30.81 -4.02
C GLU A 539 -6.43 -31.09 -2.93
N ARG A 540 -5.91 -30.05 -2.27
CA ARG A 540 -4.85 -30.15 -1.25
C ARG A 540 -5.38 -30.15 0.17
N ARG A 541 -6.70 -30.03 0.38
CA ARG A 541 -7.33 -29.92 1.70
C ARG A 541 -6.82 -30.96 2.70
N THR A 542 -6.94 -32.24 2.38
CA THR A 542 -6.53 -33.32 3.29
C THR A 542 -5.05 -33.21 3.67
N GLN A 543 -4.19 -32.95 2.67
CA GLN A 543 -2.76 -32.77 2.88
C GLN A 543 -2.49 -31.61 3.84
N VAL A 544 -3.03 -30.41 3.59
CA VAL A 544 -2.72 -29.24 4.41
C VAL A 544 -3.29 -29.35 5.82
N CYS A 545 -4.45 -29.98 6.02
CA CYS A 545 -4.99 -30.22 7.36
C CYS A 545 -4.09 -31.17 8.18
N GLU A 546 -3.65 -32.29 7.60
CA GLU A 546 -2.74 -33.23 8.26
C GLU A 546 -1.38 -32.59 8.59
N GLU A 547 -0.84 -31.77 7.68
CA GLU A 547 0.41 -31.03 7.87
C GLU A 547 0.29 -29.97 8.97
N LEU A 548 -0.87 -29.29 9.08
CA LEU A 548 -1.14 -28.34 10.17
C LEU A 548 -1.15 -29.08 11.52
N GLU A 549 -1.87 -30.19 11.61
CA GLU A 549 -1.92 -31.01 12.84
C GLU A 549 -0.53 -31.47 13.25
N GLN A 550 0.29 -31.93 12.29
CA GLN A 550 1.68 -32.32 12.53
C GLN A 550 2.52 -31.15 13.08
N ALA A 551 2.40 -29.96 12.49
CA ALA A 551 3.19 -28.80 12.89
C ALA A 551 2.80 -28.23 14.26
N TRP A 552 1.53 -28.36 14.64
CA TRP A 552 0.97 -27.81 15.89
C TRP A 552 0.74 -28.85 16.99
N ALA A 553 1.14 -30.11 16.78
CA ALA A 553 0.93 -31.21 17.73
C ALA A 553 1.53 -30.96 19.13
N GLN A 554 2.56 -30.10 19.24
CA GLN A 554 3.22 -29.76 20.50
C GLN A 554 2.76 -28.41 21.09
N ALA A 555 1.82 -27.72 20.44
CA ALA A 555 1.34 -26.44 20.90
C ALA A 555 0.60 -26.57 22.24
N GLN A 556 0.79 -25.59 23.13
CA GLN A 556 0.20 -25.66 24.45
C GLN A 556 -1.33 -25.48 24.38
N ALA A 557 -2.08 -26.19 25.24
CA ALA A 557 -3.51 -25.97 25.36
C ALA A 557 -3.81 -24.55 25.87
N CYS A 558 -4.91 -23.95 25.40
CA CYS A 558 -5.37 -22.65 25.88
C CYS A 558 -5.80 -22.74 27.36
N ASN A 559 -5.78 -21.61 28.07
CA ASN A 559 -6.21 -21.58 29.46
C ASN A 559 -7.75 -21.39 29.56
N ASP A 560 -8.39 -22.08 30.51
CA ASP A 560 -9.82 -21.95 30.78
C ASP A 560 -10.17 -20.59 31.45
N ASP A 561 -9.20 -19.94 32.11
CA ASP A 561 -9.36 -18.65 32.80
C ASP A 561 -9.02 -17.46 31.88
N PHE A 562 -9.71 -17.35 30.74
CA PHE A 562 -9.52 -16.29 29.74
C PHE A 562 -10.54 -15.16 29.90
N THR A 563 -10.07 -13.92 29.84
CA THR A 563 -10.93 -12.73 29.79
C THR A 563 -10.77 -12.02 28.44
N SER A 564 -11.86 -12.00 27.67
CA SER A 564 -11.92 -11.35 26.36
C SER A 564 -11.66 -9.85 26.45
N PHE A 565 -11.15 -9.28 25.36
CA PHE A 565 -11.00 -7.85 25.19
C PHE A 565 -12.35 -7.13 25.32
N GLU A 566 -12.43 -6.23 26.29
CA GLU A 566 -13.55 -5.32 26.48
C GLU A 566 -13.00 -3.93 26.78
N GLN A 567 -13.73 -2.89 26.35
CA GLN A 567 -13.38 -1.51 26.68
C GLN A 567 -14.39 -0.95 27.67
N ASP A 568 -13.93 -0.57 28.86
CA ASP A 568 -14.80 -0.23 29.99
C ASP A 568 -15.62 1.07 29.77
N SER A 569 -15.18 1.95 28.86
CA SER A 569 -15.74 3.28 28.69
C SER A 569 -16.38 3.50 27.32
N ARG A 570 -17.66 3.91 27.33
CA ARG A 570 -18.32 4.49 26.15
C ARG A 570 -17.64 5.80 25.77
N VAL A 571 -17.51 6.06 24.49
CA VAL A 571 -16.88 7.26 23.94
C VAL A 571 -17.94 8.12 23.26
N ASN A 572 -18.04 9.38 23.71
CA ASN A 572 -18.93 10.37 23.12
C ASN A 572 -18.42 11.78 23.43
N ALA A 573 -17.53 12.29 22.57
CA ALA A 573 -16.88 13.58 22.70
C ALA A 573 -16.77 14.27 21.33
N ARG A 574 -16.76 15.60 21.35
CA ARG A 574 -16.47 16.41 20.17
C ARG A 574 -15.00 16.78 20.16
N VAL A 575 -14.30 16.50 19.07
CA VAL A 575 -12.88 16.77 18.89
C VAL A 575 -12.70 18.06 18.09
N ARG A 576 -11.78 18.94 18.50
CA ARG A 576 -11.47 20.18 17.77
C ARG A 576 -9.98 20.47 17.86
N GLU A 577 -9.20 19.84 17.00
CA GLU A 577 -7.74 19.84 17.10
C GLU A 577 -7.06 20.32 15.81
N ALA A 578 -5.88 20.91 15.95
CA ALA A 578 -4.98 21.16 14.84
C ALA A 578 -3.59 20.64 15.20
N TRP A 579 -3.08 19.73 14.38
CA TRP A 579 -1.80 19.07 14.57
C TRP A 579 -0.74 19.72 13.68
N VAL A 580 0.26 20.30 14.33
CA VAL A 580 1.38 20.96 13.64
C VAL A 580 2.44 19.93 13.29
N ALA A 581 2.77 19.84 11.99
CA ALA A 581 3.77 18.95 11.43
C ALA A 581 4.63 19.68 10.38
N ASN A 582 5.75 19.08 9.99
CA ASN A 582 6.57 19.60 8.90
C ASN A 582 5.96 19.24 7.53
N THR A 583 5.08 20.10 7.01
CA THR A 583 4.38 19.91 5.74
C THR A 583 4.22 21.24 4.99
N GLN A 584 4.23 21.18 3.66
CA GLN A 584 3.94 22.34 2.78
C GLN A 584 2.46 22.44 2.38
N VAL A 585 1.66 21.42 2.70
CA VAL A 585 0.24 21.31 2.36
C VAL A 585 -0.59 20.96 3.59
N ASN A 586 -1.90 21.18 3.50
CA ASN A 586 -2.84 20.92 4.59
C ASN A 586 -3.63 19.63 4.36
N PHE A 587 -4.12 19.07 5.47
CA PHE A 587 -5.06 17.96 5.48
C PHE A 587 -6.22 18.32 6.40
N CYS A 588 -7.37 18.60 5.83
CA CYS A 588 -8.55 19.01 6.58
C CYS A 588 -9.51 17.84 6.75
N ALA A 589 -10.04 17.64 7.96
CA ALA A 589 -11.11 16.69 8.21
C ALA A 589 -12.21 17.27 9.10
N LYS A 590 -13.46 16.99 8.73
CA LYS A 590 -14.66 17.30 9.52
C LYS A 590 -15.50 16.04 9.64
N ALA A 591 -15.85 15.64 10.86
CA ALA A 591 -16.52 14.39 11.12
C ALA A 591 -17.78 14.58 11.99
N TYR A 592 -18.79 13.75 11.74
CA TYR A 592 -20.07 13.73 12.44
C TYR A 592 -20.35 12.33 12.98
N LYS A 593 -20.83 12.26 14.23
CA LYS A 593 -21.28 11.00 14.81
C LYS A 593 -22.57 10.56 14.12
N THR A 594 -22.61 9.31 13.67
CA THR A 594 -23.74 8.69 12.98
C THR A 594 -24.18 7.41 13.68
N VAL A 595 -24.32 6.31 12.94
CA VAL A 595 -24.97 5.07 13.37
C VAL A 595 -24.17 3.85 12.95
N PRO A 596 -24.28 2.72 13.68
CA PRO A 596 -23.61 1.47 13.33
C PRO A 596 -24.22 0.79 12.10
N ALA A 597 -23.50 -0.19 11.55
CA ALA A 597 -23.81 -0.85 10.28
C ALA A 597 -25.22 -1.48 10.15
N GLU A 598 -25.79 -2.01 11.23
CA GLU A 598 -27.16 -2.58 11.22
C GLU A 598 -28.26 -1.52 11.26
N HIS A 599 -27.94 -0.27 11.61
CA HIS A 599 -28.94 0.78 11.68
C HIS A 599 -29.55 1.06 10.29
N PRO A 600 -30.88 1.31 10.17
CA PRO A 600 -31.53 1.58 8.90
C PRO A 600 -30.91 2.73 8.08
N ASP A 601 -30.41 3.76 8.77
CA ASP A 601 -29.80 4.93 8.11
C ASP A 601 -28.38 4.71 7.58
N ALA A 602 -27.71 3.61 7.95
CA ALA A 602 -26.31 3.39 7.57
C ALA A 602 -26.12 3.32 6.05
N ALA A 603 -27.06 2.70 5.33
CA ALA A 603 -27.02 2.61 3.87
C ALA A 603 -27.15 3.99 3.21
N ALA A 604 -28.09 4.81 3.67
CA ALA A 604 -28.30 6.16 3.16
C ALA A 604 -27.08 7.06 3.41
N LEU A 605 -26.44 6.95 4.59
CA LEU A 605 -25.20 7.68 4.89
C LEU A 605 -24.03 7.24 4.03
N THR A 606 -23.90 5.94 3.74
CA THR A 606 -22.87 5.42 2.84
C THR A 606 -23.05 5.94 1.41
N VAL A 607 -24.28 5.95 0.89
CA VAL A 607 -24.59 6.51 -0.43
C VAL A 607 -24.40 8.04 -0.44
N LEU A 608 -24.78 8.73 0.64
CA LEU A 608 -24.63 10.17 0.77
C LEU A 608 -23.17 10.62 0.59
N ALA A 609 -22.21 9.86 1.10
CA ALA A 609 -20.80 10.17 0.96
C ALA A 609 -20.36 10.25 -0.52
N GLY A 610 -20.75 9.26 -1.33
CA GLY A 610 -20.49 9.24 -2.77
C GLY A 610 -21.22 10.36 -3.51
N PHE A 611 -22.47 10.63 -3.11
CA PHE A 611 -23.31 11.69 -3.67
C PHE A 611 -22.69 13.07 -3.47
N LEU A 612 -22.27 13.42 -2.24
CA LEU A 612 -21.63 14.70 -1.94
C LEU A 612 -20.25 14.83 -2.61
N ARG A 613 -19.49 13.73 -2.67
CA ARG A 613 -18.17 13.72 -3.32
C ARG A 613 -18.28 14.12 -4.79
N ASN A 614 -19.14 13.44 -5.53
CA ASN A 614 -19.26 13.62 -6.97
C ASN A 614 -20.09 14.87 -7.34
N GLY A 615 -21.11 15.20 -6.54
CA GLY A 615 -22.01 16.31 -6.80
C GLY A 615 -21.45 17.69 -6.46
N PHE A 616 -20.59 17.79 -5.44
CA PHE A 616 -20.13 19.09 -4.94
C PHE A 616 -18.62 19.14 -4.64
N LEU A 617 -18.14 18.24 -3.78
CA LEU A 617 -16.82 18.37 -3.15
C LEU A 617 -15.65 18.28 -4.14
N HIS A 618 -15.70 17.38 -5.13
CA HIS A 618 -14.62 17.25 -6.12
C HIS A 618 -14.40 18.56 -6.88
N ARG A 619 -15.47 19.19 -7.35
CA ARG A 619 -15.41 20.47 -8.07
C ARG A 619 -14.90 21.59 -7.17
N ALA A 620 -15.49 21.75 -5.98
CA ALA A 620 -15.16 22.85 -5.08
C ALA A 620 -13.72 22.75 -4.55
N ILE A 621 -13.29 21.56 -4.10
CA ILE A 621 -12.03 21.39 -3.39
C ILE A 621 -10.85 21.14 -4.34
N ARG A 622 -11.03 20.32 -5.38
CA ARG A 622 -9.94 19.94 -6.29
C ARG A 622 -9.88 20.83 -7.53
N GLU A 623 -10.97 20.92 -8.28
CA GLU A 623 -10.96 21.64 -9.57
C GLU A 623 -10.83 23.16 -9.38
N GLN A 624 -11.52 23.72 -8.39
CA GLN A 624 -11.50 25.16 -8.07
C GLN A 624 -10.51 25.50 -6.96
N GLY A 625 -10.47 24.69 -5.90
CA GLY A 625 -9.63 24.91 -4.71
C GLY A 625 -8.16 24.50 -4.86
N GLY A 626 -7.81 23.73 -5.88
CA GLY A 626 -6.43 23.32 -6.17
C GLY A 626 -5.86 22.22 -5.27
N ALA A 627 -6.68 21.59 -4.42
CA ALA A 627 -6.24 20.42 -3.65
C ALA A 627 -6.03 19.21 -4.55
N TYR A 628 -5.17 18.26 -4.14
CA TYR A 628 -4.99 17.03 -4.91
C TYR A 628 -6.22 16.11 -4.84
N GLY A 629 -6.93 16.10 -3.71
CA GLY A 629 -8.16 15.34 -3.53
C GLY A 629 -9.06 15.93 -2.44
N GLY A 630 -10.36 15.61 -2.52
CA GLY A 630 -11.35 15.98 -1.53
C GLY A 630 -12.62 15.14 -1.69
N GLY A 631 -13.32 14.89 -0.58
CA GLY A 631 -14.50 14.05 -0.60
C GLY A 631 -15.11 13.78 0.76
N ALA A 632 -16.00 12.78 0.78
CA ALA A 632 -16.64 12.29 1.98
C ALA A 632 -16.59 10.76 2.05
N SER A 633 -16.68 10.22 3.25
CA SER A 633 -16.78 8.78 3.53
C SER A 633 -17.69 8.53 4.73
N HIS A 634 -18.33 7.37 4.78
CA HIS A 634 -19.04 6.88 5.96
C HIS A 634 -18.34 5.62 6.48
N ASP A 635 -17.94 5.66 7.74
CA ASP A 635 -17.36 4.54 8.48
C ASP A 635 -18.44 4.01 9.44
N ALA A 636 -19.18 3.01 8.96
CA ALA A 636 -20.26 2.39 9.74
C ALA A 636 -19.74 1.51 10.89
N ASP A 637 -18.46 1.10 10.87
CA ASP A 637 -17.85 0.35 11.97
C ASP A 637 -17.62 1.28 13.17
N ASN A 638 -17.33 2.57 12.93
CA ASN A 638 -17.13 3.57 13.98
C ASN A 638 -18.26 4.60 14.11
N ALA A 639 -19.37 4.42 13.38
CA ALA A 639 -20.49 5.35 13.33
C ALA A 639 -20.02 6.79 13.07
N ALA A 640 -19.23 6.99 12.02
CA ALA A 640 -18.64 8.29 11.68
C ALA A 640 -18.86 8.65 10.20
N PHE A 641 -19.49 9.79 9.93
CA PHE A 641 -19.47 10.42 8.61
C PHE A 641 -18.36 11.45 8.54
N ARG A 642 -17.50 11.41 7.53
CA ARG A 642 -16.26 12.20 7.49
C ARG A 642 -16.08 12.88 6.15
N PHE A 643 -15.87 14.18 6.17
CA PHE A 643 -15.34 14.97 5.07
C PHE A 643 -13.82 15.05 5.18
N PHE A 644 -13.13 15.12 4.04
CA PHE A 644 -11.68 15.27 4.02
C PHE A 644 -11.18 16.04 2.78
N SER A 645 -10.00 16.62 2.92
CA SER A 645 -9.14 17.07 1.82
C SER A 645 -7.73 16.49 1.94
N TYR A 646 -7.04 16.39 0.80
CA TYR A 646 -5.73 15.77 0.69
C TYR A 646 -4.79 16.64 -0.14
N ARG A 647 -3.64 16.99 0.45
CA ARG A 647 -2.64 17.92 -0.11
C ARG A 647 -3.30 19.23 -0.55
N ASP A 648 -3.98 19.86 0.40
CA ASP A 648 -4.82 21.04 0.17
C ASP A 648 -4.03 22.33 0.43
N PRO A 649 -3.98 23.29 -0.50
CA PRO A 649 -3.36 24.59 -0.23
C PRO A 649 -4.20 25.47 0.71
N ARG A 650 -5.49 25.16 0.91
CA ARG A 650 -6.43 25.94 1.72
C ARG A 650 -6.66 25.29 3.10
N LEU A 651 -7.27 26.04 4.03
CA LEU A 651 -7.57 25.58 5.39
C LEU A 651 -9.03 25.86 5.76
N GLY A 652 -9.34 27.10 6.14
CA GLY A 652 -10.68 27.49 6.60
C GLY A 652 -11.71 27.39 5.49
N GLU A 653 -11.35 27.79 4.27
CA GLU A 653 -12.22 27.78 3.10
C GLU A 653 -12.67 26.35 2.75
N THR A 654 -11.81 25.36 2.95
CA THR A 654 -12.18 23.95 2.75
C THR A 654 -13.17 23.46 3.81
N LEU A 655 -13.07 23.94 5.06
CA LEU A 655 -14.07 23.63 6.09
C LEU A 655 -15.42 24.26 5.75
N ASP A 656 -15.44 25.45 5.17
CA ASP A 656 -16.66 26.09 4.68
C ASP A 656 -17.25 25.31 3.49
N ASP A 657 -16.41 24.83 2.57
CA ASP A 657 -16.84 23.98 1.44
C ASP A 657 -17.54 22.69 1.93
N PHE A 658 -17.14 22.13 3.09
CA PHE A 658 -17.84 20.99 3.68
C PHE A 658 -19.25 21.34 4.16
N ASP A 659 -19.45 22.53 4.74
CA ASP A 659 -20.77 22.97 5.18
C ASP A 659 -21.65 23.34 3.97
N ASN A 660 -21.06 24.00 2.98
CA ASN A 660 -21.73 24.32 1.71
C ASN A 660 -22.20 23.07 0.96
N ALA A 661 -21.49 21.94 1.09
CA ALA A 661 -21.91 20.67 0.50
C ALA A 661 -23.19 20.12 1.17
N VAL A 662 -23.34 20.32 2.49
CA VAL A 662 -24.57 19.96 3.22
C VAL A 662 -25.71 20.89 2.84
N ASP A 663 -25.45 22.19 2.76
CA ASP A 663 -26.45 23.18 2.32
C ASP A 663 -26.93 22.90 0.89
N TRP A 664 -26.02 22.53 -0.01
CA TRP A 664 -26.32 22.11 -1.38
C TRP A 664 -27.25 20.89 -1.41
N LEU A 665 -26.98 19.87 -0.59
CA LEU A 665 -27.84 18.70 -0.46
C LEU A 665 -29.27 19.07 -0.04
N LEU A 666 -29.41 19.93 0.97
CA LEU A 666 -30.69 20.23 1.59
C LEU A 666 -31.53 21.22 0.77
N SER A 667 -30.89 22.26 0.24
CA SER A 667 -31.58 23.39 -0.39
C SER A 667 -31.91 23.20 -1.87
N GLU A 668 -31.14 22.40 -2.61
CA GLU A 668 -31.34 22.22 -4.05
C GLU A 668 -32.27 21.05 -4.40
N LYS A 669 -32.75 21.06 -5.65
CA LYS A 669 -33.46 19.93 -6.25
C LYS A 669 -32.46 19.08 -7.04
N HIS A 670 -32.36 17.82 -6.65
CA HIS A 670 -31.39 16.88 -7.23
C HIS A 670 -32.03 15.97 -8.27
N GLU A 671 -31.25 15.62 -9.28
CA GLU A 671 -31.64 14.61 -10.27
C GLU A 671 -31.44 13.20 -9.71
N TRP A 672 -32.37 12.30 -10.04
CA TRP A 672 -32.25 10.87 -9.70
C TRP A 672 -30.93 10.26 -10.18
N ARG A 673 -30.44 10.68 -11.35
CA ARG A 673 -29.19 10.20 -11.94
C ARG A 673 -27.99 10.30 -10.99
N LEU A 674 -27.87 11.40 -10.24
CA LEU A 674 -26.77 11.60 -9.30
C LEU A 674 -26.81 10.59 -8.15
N LEU A 675 -28.02 10.22 -7.70
CA LEU A 675 -28.21 9.18 -6.70
C LEU A 675 -27.91 7.80 -7.27
N GLU A 676 -28.41 7.49 -8.47
CA GLU A 676 -28.13 6.24 -9.15
C GLU A 676 -26.62 6.01 -9.36
N GLU A 677 -25.88 7.04 -9.80
CA GLU A 677 -24.42 7.00 -9.92
C GLU A 677 -23.72 6.82 -8.57
N ALA A 678 -24.23 7.43 -7.50
CA ALA A 678 -23.70 7.24 -6.15
C ALA A 678 -23.94 5.80 -5.65
N ILE A 679 -25.12 5.22 -5.87
CA ILE A 679 -25.44 3.83 -5.54
C ILE A 679 -24.52 2.89 -6.34
N LEU A 680 -24.40 3.08 -7.65
CA LEU A 680 -23.50 2.30 -8.51
C LEU A 680 -22.04 2.38 -8.03
N GLY A 681 -21.58 3.56 -7.62
CA GLY A 681 -20.25 3.73 -7.06
C GLY A 681 -20.03 2.94 -5.76
N VAL A 682 -21.02 2.93 -4.86
CA VAL A 682 -20.96 2.16 -3.61
C VAL A 682 -20.98 0.65 -3.91
N ILE A 683 -21.90 0.19 -4.77
CA ILE A 683 -22.01 -1.23 -5.14
C ILE A 683 -20.74 -1.70 -5.85
N SER A 684 -20.20 -0.90 -6.77
CA SER A 684 -18.94 -1.22 -7.46
C SER A 684 -17.75 -1.37 -6.50
N SER A 685 -17.70 -0.59 -5.40
CA SER A 685 -16.68 -0.76 -4.37
C SER A 685 -16.89 -2.01 -3.52
N ILE A 686 -18.15 -2.37 -3.24
CA ILE A 686 -18.50 -3.57 -2.46
C ILE A 686 -18.24 -4.85 -3.26
N ASP A 687 -18.60 -4.86 -4.54
CA ASP A 687 -18.51 -6.02 -5.44
C ASP A 687 -17.15 -6.08 -6.16
N LYS A 688 -16.18 -5.22 -5.78
CA LYS A 688 -14.84 -5.23 -6.35
C LYS A 688 -14.15 -6.56 -6.00
N PRO A 689 -13.67 -7.33 -6.99
CA PRO A 689 -12.98 -8.59 -6.71
C PRO A 689 -11.65 -8.33 -6.01
N ALA A 690 -11.39 -9.08 -4.94
CA ALA A 690 -10.09 -9.19 -4.28
C ALA A 690 -9.29 -10.39 -4.80
N SER A 691 -8.09 -10.61 -4.23
CA SER A 691 -7.36 -11.87 -4.49
C SER A 691 -8.15 -13.08 -3.99
N PRO A 692 -7.95 -14.29 -4.54
CA PRO A 692 -8.60 -15.50 -4.03
C PRO A 692 -8.39 -15.68 -2.51
N ALA A 693 -7.17 -15.45 -2.01
CA ALA A 693 -6.88 -15.49 -0.58
C ALA A 693 -7.47 -14.30 0.19
N GLY A 694 -7.53 -13.12 -0.41
CA GLY A 694 -8.16 -11.92 0.14
C GLY A 694 -9.66 -12.08 0.36
N GLU A 695 -10.38 -12.66 -0.62
CA GLU A 695 -11.82 -12.98 -0.52
C GLU A 695 -12.10 -13.94 0.64
N ALA A 696 -11.30 -15.01 0.77
CA ALA A 696 -11.41 -15.96 1.87
C ALA A 696 -11.15 -15.31 3.24
N ARG A 697 -10.10 -14.47 3.35
CA ARG A 697 -9.80 -13.71 4.57
C ARG A 697 -10.92 -12.74 4.93
N ASP A 698 -11.44 -11.99 3.95
CA ASP A 698 -12.54 -11.04 4.19
C ASP A 698 -13.81 -11.76 4.66
N ALA A 699 -14.18 -12.87 4.01
CA ALA A 699 -15.33 -13.68 4.43
C ALA A 699 -15.17 -14.20 5.86
N PHE A 700 -14.00 -14.77 6.18
CA PHE A 700 -13.70 -15.30 7.51
C PHE A 700 -13.74 -14.22 8.61
N PHE A 701 -13.01 -13.11 8.44
CA PHE A 701 -12.99 -12.04 9.44
C PHE A 701 -14.32 -11.29 9.53
N SER A 702 -15.04 -11.14 8.42
CA SER A 702 -16.40 -10.58 8.44
C SER A 702 -17.33 -11.44 9.29
N ALA A 703 -17.32 -12.76 9.09
CA ALA A 703 -18.12 -13.69 9.89
C ALA A 703 -17.75 -13.66 11.39
N LEU A 704 -16.45 -13.63 11.72
CA LEU A 704 -15.95 -13.51 13.11
C LEU A 704 -16.47 -12.28 13.85
N HIS A 705 -16.65 -11.19 13.12
CA HIS A 705 -17.19 -9.93 13.62
C HIS A 705 -18.70 -9.78 13.39
N GLY A 706 -19.40 -10.88 13.13
CA GLY A 706 -20.86 -10.93 13.01
C GLY A 706 -21.42 -10.32 11.71
N ARG A 707 -20.59 -10.09 10.69
CA ARG A 707 -20.99 -9.61 9.36
C ARG A 707 -21.17 -10.82 8.43
N THR A 708 -22.15 -11.66 8.73
CA THR A 708 -22.44 -12.89 7.96
C THR A 708 -22.85 -12.59 6.52
N PRO A 709 -22.78 -13.57 5.59
CA PRO A 709 -23.25 -13.40 4.21
C PRO A 709 -24.66 -12.81 4.12
N GLU A 710 -25.59 -13.27 4.95
CA GLU A 710 -26.98 -12.79 4.97
C GLU A 710 -27.06 -11.31 5.37
N ARG A 711 -26.26 -10.90 6.36
CA ARG A 711 -26.21 -9.50 6.82
C ARG A 711 -25.58 -8.59 5.76
N ARG A 712 -24.51 -9.04 5.11
CA ARG A 712 -23.86 -8.31 4.01
C ARG A 712 -24.82 -8.13 2.84
N GLN A 713 -25.54 -9.19 2.47
CA GLN A 713 -26.57 -9.16 1.43
C GLN A 713 -27.72 -8.20 1.80
N ALA A 714 -28.17 -8.21 3.06
CA ALA A 714 -29.19 -7.28 3.54
C ALA A 714 -28.73 -5.81 3.50
N VAL A 715 -27.48 -5.53 3.87
CA VAL A 715 -26.88 -4.19 3.73
C VAL A 715 -26.83 -3.77 2.27
N ARG A 716 -26.35 -4.64 1.37
CA ARG A 716 -26.30 -4.39 -0.07
C ARG A 716 -27.68 -4.05 -0.64
N LYS A 717 -28.72 -4.81 -0.26
CA LYS A 717 -30.09 -4.50 -0.63
C LYS A 717 -30.56 -3.13 -0.14
N ARG A 718 -30.29 -2.78 1.12
CA ARG A 718 -30.64 -1.46 1.67
C ARG A 718 -29.96 -0.31 0.92
N ILE A 719 -28.75 -0.52 0.41
CA ILE A 719 -28.03 0.47 -0.41
C ILE A 719 -28.74 0.69 -1.76
N LEU A 720 -29.20 -0.39 -2.41
CA LEU A 720 -29.95 -0.32 -3.66
C LEU A 720 -31.29 0.39 -3.51
N ASP A 721 -31.92 0.27 -2.34
CA ASP A 721 -33.24 0.85 -2.03
C ASP A 721 -33.18 2.33 -1.58
N VAL A 722 -31.99 2.96 -1.50
CA VAL A 722 -31.85 4.35 -1.00
C VAL A 722 -32.53 5.34 -1.94
N THR A 723 -33.24 6.32 -1.35
CA THR A 723 -33.91 7.40 -2.07
C THR A 723 -33.27 8.78 -1.83
N LEU A 724 -33.61 9.77 -2.67
CA LEU A 724 -33.15 11.16 -2.47
C LEU A 724 -33.69 11.75 -1.16
N ASP A 725 -34.90 11.37 -0.76
CA ASP A 725 -35.50 11.81 0.50
C ASP A 725 -34.74 11.23 1.70
N ASP A 726 -34.26 9.98 1.60
CA ASP A 726 -33.38 9.40 2.61
C ASP A 726 -32.07 10.18 2.74
N LEU A 727 -31.43 10.54 1.62
CA LEU A 727 -30.19 11.34 1.64
C LEU A 727 -30.40 12.68 2.36
N LYS A 728 -31.47 13.40 2.00
CA LYS A 728 -31.80 14.69 2.64
C LYS A 728 -32.08 14.52 4.13
N ARG A 729 -32.87 13.51 4.48
CA ARG A 729 -33.23 13.19 5.88
C ARG A 729 -31.99 12.89 6.72
N VAL A 730 -31.09 12.01 6.26
CA VAL A 730 -29.88 11.70 7.04
C VAL A 730 -28.90 12.88 7.08
N GLY A 731 -28.82 13.66 6.00
CA GLY A 731 -28.05 14.92 5.98
C GLY A 731 -28.52 15.89 7.07
N GLU A 732 -29.84 16.12 7.16
CA GLU A 732 -30.44 17.03 8.15
C GLU A 732 -30.32 16.50 9.59
N ILE A 733 -30.45 15.18 9.78
CA ILE A 733 -30.38 14.57 11.12
C ILE A 733 -28.94 14.62 11.67
N TYR A 734 -27.96 14.20 10.88
CA TYR A 734 -26.61 13.89 11.37
C TYR A 734 -25.55 14.95 11.04
N LEU A 735 -25.65 15.68 9.91
CA LEU A 735 -24.58 16.55 9.43
C LEU A 735 -24.77 18.01 9.86
N LYS A 736 -24.97 18.23 11.17
CA LYS A 736 -25.20 19.56 11.74
C LYS A 736 -23.89 20.24 12.12
N PRO A 737 -23.51 21.39 11.53
CA PRO A 737 -22.19 22.01 11.73
C PRO A 737 -21.79 22.19 13.21
N GLU A 738 -22.73 22.49 14.10
CA GLU A 738 -22.49 22.65 15.53
C GLU A 738 -22.11 21.34 16.26
N GLN A 739 -22.41 20.19 15.68
CA GLN A 739 -22.05 18.86 16.18
C GLN A 739 -20.74 18.32 15.59
N ALA A 740 -20.13 19.04 14.66
CA ALA A 740 -18.94 18.60 13.96
C ALA A 740 -17.71 18.48 14.88
N SER A 741 -17.02 17.35 14.79
CA SER A 741 -15.63 17.22 15.19
C SER A 741 -14.71 17.65 14.04
N ILE A 742 -13.62 18.34 14.35
CA ILE A 742 -12.66 18.87 13.38
C ILE A 742 -11.25 18.46 13.79
N ALA A 743 -10.49 17.97 12.83
CA ALA A 743 -9.05 17.78 13.00
C ALA A 743 -8.31 18.21 11.73
N LEU A 744 -7.25 18.97 11.91
CA LEU A 744 -6.39 19.44 10.82
C LEU A 744 -4.95 18.95 11.03
N ILE A 745 -4.23 18.70 9.93
CA ILE A 745 -2.76 18.61 9.94
C ILE A 745 -2.23 19.73 9.06
N THR A 746 -1.35 20.56 9.61
CA THR A 746 -0.84 21.76 8.93
C THR A 746 0.58 22.11 9.39
N SER A 747 1.15 23.15 8.79
CA SER A 747 2.47 23.67 9.15
C SER A 747 2.41 24.64 10.32
N GLN A 748 3.57 24.90 10.92
CA GLN A 748 3.74 25.89 12.00
C GLN A 748 3.30 27.31 11.59
N ALA A 749 3.36 27.63 10.29
CA ALA A 749 2.96 28.95 9.78
C ALA A 749 1.45 29.19 9.84
N SER A 750 0.64 28.13 9.95
CA SER A 750 -0.82 28.18 9.96
C SER A 750 -1.45 28.19 11.35
N GLU A 751 -0.63 28.20 12.42
CA GLU A 751 -1.11 28.07 13.80
C GLU A 751 -2.15 29.15 14.18
N ASP A 752 -1.88 30.42 13.83
CA ASP A 752 -2.79 31.53 14.11
C ASP A 752 -4.15 31.36 13.41
N ALA A 753 -4.14 30.85 12.17
CA ALA A 753 -5.36 30.53 11.43
C ALA A 753 -6.15 29.41 12.12
N CYS A 754 -5.47 28.37 12.62
CA CYS A 754 -6.12 27.31 13.39
C CYS A 754 -6.72 27.80 14.70
N ARG A 755 -6.04 28.70 15.42
CA ARG A 755 -6.57 29.33 16.64
C ARG A 755 -7.81 30.17 16.34
N ALA A 756 -7.82 30.90 15.23
CA ALA A 756 -8.99 31.66 14.78
C ALA A 756 -10.21 30.77 14.47
N LEU A 757 -9.98 29.52 14.06
CA LEU A 757 -11.01 28.49 13.85
C LEU A 757 -11.47 27.79 15.15
N GLY A 758 -10.91 28.17 16.30
CA GLY A 758 -11.23 27.59 17.61
C GLY A 758 -10.80 26.13 17.73
N LEU A 759 -9.59 25.82 17.25
CA LEU A 759 -8.97 24.49 17.35
C LEU A 759 -7.86 24.49 18.41
N ASP A 760 -7.79 23.39 19.15
CA ASP A 760 -6.74 23.12 20.13
C ASP A 760 -5.47 22.68 19.41
N ILE A 761 -4.39 23.45 19.59
CA ILE A 761 -3.11 23.20 18.92
C ILE A 761 -2.39 22.03 19.61
N GLN A 762 -2.04 21.02 18.81
CA GLN A 762 -1.25 19.85 19.17
C GLN A 762 0.07 19.88 18.39
N LEU A 763 1.16 19.48 19.04
CA LEU A 763 2.46 19.26 18.39
C LEU A 763 2.63 17.76 18.12
N LEU A 764 3.04 17.42 16.90
CA LEU A 764 3.29 16.05 16.47
C LEU A 764 4.74 15.62 16.67
#